data_AF-A0A511FFQ0-F1
#
_entry.id   AF-A0A511FFQ0-F1
#
_cell.length_a   1.000
_cell.length_b   1.000
_cell.length_c   1.000
_cell.angle_alpha   90.00
_cell.angle_beta   90.00
_cell.angle_gamma   90.00
#
_symmetry.space_group_name_H-M   'P 1'
#
loop_
_entity.id
_entity.type
_entity.pdbx_description
1 polymer ?
#
loop_
_entity_poly.entity_id
_entity_poly.type
_entity_poly.pdbx_seq_one_letter_code
_entity_poly.pdbx_strand_id
1 'polypeptide(L)'
;MSAPEPAAPDVLDVLTDAVRRSTGIPTASPRGGQAPLTESIWAALTSTGGQVVGIAPTGSGKALDVDTPIPTPSGWTRMGDLRAGDTIYGEQGQPITVAVAHPVQHERPCYRVSFSDGTSIVADAEHLWPSVTAAIRYRRCDDRKYGVTTAAPWSIVTTEQMAGTLRVGTATPKLNHAVPVAGALQAADADLPVPPYILGAWLGDGTSIFGAITVGHDDLDAMRPLLEAEWPSITGTRRASAWTLRLVAPDRSLCPYGHDDWRIERKPATTNRSCRACVRAGTRRDGKPWNTNLARRLRALGVLGAKHIPASYLRASYRQRWALLQGLMDTDGSACGDGGVEFSVTDPRLADDVAELVRSLGVRVHVRSGPAKISERDASGARTRRATGTRYRLTFTLPEPPFRLPRKIAAFGTARKDVSRRNLVYVTAVEPVASRPVRCIGVDSPTRLFLAGPGLTPTHNSFSYGVPAGLLAATTGRRAVISTESLALQSQIIDKDAPVVVEAVKAATGVEVTFEVLKGWSNWSCIKAAIGTAHDLLGEMVDTGQWAPSDADLDLLIERLEDGLGDPTVMRLDGGATTTRGTLVALVHWVLRQHKVAEDAPGDRHSYPGAATDADWSQVSVSPSECPGAKSCPMAKLCKPAAAKERAARADVLVTNHSLLAVQASKRVSVVIGSASLGRFDAVIVDEAHALPGKVRDQGAGEVSGRRIMSAVRGARSILDDGDRAVSSILAAGEILSGDVQQELEALWRQHRGQGETLRLPNDVNPLADTGAMIEDWVSNLQLILNRAVRAAGNRDQVRARRIKARLDSLKADASDIAEHRSGVARWVQENSAGDHTWLSANLSPVDVSGALQANVWTQADPDADPAAVKVTHVDEGHLPDPGSRQEAQLAEQAADPALEAPIEEKAPRIPLSVVAVSATLPAGFARQAGLSVDPVAYESPFGDAYRESMLYVPSAASAADVAALSSTKGGRPRFEVTRHLPWALEKMPALVDASGGGALILSATAAAGRRYAEELRTRSRGWAVHSQWDGPPARSIVAAWKADTHSILIGTRSLMTGVDAPGETNRLVIVDRVPRAAANPVDDARVEDLIARTKMSEWAARDAIYAVDAALLLEQAVGRMIRSTSDRGLVAVLDPRLLKGSSFSYNEPTRRIYMGALAHFGIKTMAMDDAVGFLRQKAQLAA
;
A
#
# COMPACT_ATOMS: atom_id res chain seq x y z
N MET A 1 -57.93 -18.27 -7.53
CA MET A 1 -57.31 -16.93 -7.66
C MET A 1 -55.97 -17.00 -6.97
N SER A 2 -54.93 -17.37 -7.71
CA SER A 2 -53.53 -17.30 -7.28
C SER A 2 -53.19 -15.84 -7.04
N ALA A 3 -52.67 -15.52 -5.85
CA ALA A 3 -52.17 -14.18 -5.56
C ALA A 3 -51.05 -13.84 -6.55
N PRO A 4 -50.99 -12.60 -7.07
CA PRO A 4 -49.91 -12.20 -7.96
C PRO A 4 -48.60 -12.24 -7.18
N GLU A 5 -47.58 -12.91 -7.74
CA GLU A 5 -46.22 -12.86 -7.22
C GLU A 5 -45.75 -11.39 -7.14
N PRO A 6 -45.10 -10.98 -6.04
CA PRO A 6 -44.54 -9.64 -5.94
C PRO A 6 -43.52 -9.43 -7.07
N ALA A 7 -43.63 -8.32 -7.79
CA ALA A 7 -42.69 -7.95 -8.84
C ALA A 7 -41.27 -7.90 -8.27
N ALA A 8 -40.32 -8.57 -8.93
CA ALA A 8 -38.90 -8.52 -8.57
C ALA A 8 -38.43 -7.05 -8.59
N PRO A 9 -37.67 -6.59 -7.57
CA PRO A 9 -37.14 -5.22 -7.55
C PRO A 9 -36.26 -4.96 -8.79
N ASP A 10 -36.24 -3.70 -9.24
CA ASP A 10 -35.35 -3.29 -10.34
C ASP A 10 -33.90 -3.58 -9.93
N VAL A 11 -33.21 -4.30 -10.78
CA VAL A 11 -31.82 -4.73 -10.57
C VAL A 11 -30.89 -3.52 -10.42
N LEU A 12 -31.22 -2.38 -11.04
CA LEU A 12 -30.47 -1.14 -10.86
C LEU A 12 -30.66 -0.55 -9.45
N ASP A 13 -31.84 -0.71 -8.85
CA ASP A 13 -32.08 -0.33 -7.45
C ASP A 13 -31.32 -1.26 -6.50
N VAL A 14 -31.30 -2.56 -6.79
CA VAL A 14 -30.50 -3.56 -6.05
C VAL A 14 -29.00 -3.27 -6.16
N LEU A 15 -28.51 -2.89 -7.34
CA LEU A 15 -27.13 -2.45 -7.56
C LEU A 15 -26.82 -1.20 -6.74
N THR A 16 -27.69 -0.19 -6.83
CA THR A 16 -27.52 1.07 -6.11
C THR A 16 -27.52 0.84 -4.60
N ASP A 17 -28.42 -0.01 -4.10
CA ASP A 17 -28.52 -0.39 -2.68
C ASP A 17 -27.30 -1.19 -2.22
N ALA A 18 -26.81 -2.16 -2.99
CA ALA A 18 -25.61 -2.92 -2.64
C ALA A 18 -24.33 -2.07 -2.69
N VAL A 19 -24.21 -1.16 -3.66
CA VAL A 19 -23.10 -0.20 -3.74
C VAL A 19 -23.17 0.76 -2.57
N ARG A 20 -24.37 1.26 -2.24
CA ARG A 20 -24.57 2.03 -1.03
C ARG A 20 -24.16 1.21 0.21
N ARG A 21 -24.65 0.00 0.44
CA ARG A 21 -24.28 -0.83 1.60
C ARG A 21 -22.80 -1.14 1.74
N SER A 22 -22.13 -1.44 0.63
CA SER A 22 -20.71 -1.83 0.63
C SER A 22 -19.78 -0.63 0.69
N THR A 23 -20.13 0.43 -0.05
CA THR A 23 -19.25 1.54 -0.25
C THR A 23 -19.79 2.78 0.39
N GLY A 24 -21.09 3.11 0.25
CA GLY A 24 -21.98 4.12 0.91
C GLY A 24 -22.03 5.54 0.36
N ILE A 25 -21.73 5.66 -0.93
CA ILE A 25 -21.86 6.86 -1.75
C ILE A 25 -22.61 6.49 -3.03
N PRO A 26 -23.40 7.42 -3.60
CA PRO A 26 -23.89 7.30 -4.97
C PRO A 26 -22.75 7.28 -6.00
N THR A 27 -22.86 6.36 -6.95
CA THR A 27 -21.90 6.00 -7.99
C THR A 27 -21.22 7.19 -8.70
N ALA A 28 -19.90 7.11 -8.93
CA ALA A 28 -19.10 8.19 -9.51
C ALA A 28 -19.56 8.60 -10.93
N SER A 29 -19.91 9.88 -11.13
CA SER A 29 -20.36 10.40 -12.41
C SER A 29 -19.19 10.72 -13.37
N PRO A 30 -19.28 10.35 -14.65
CA PRO A 30 -18.28 10.64 -15.68
C PRO A 30 -18.35 12.08 -16.19
N ARG A 31 -17.34 12.51 -16.97
CA ARG A 31 -17.41 13.76 -17.74
C ARG A 31 -18.45 13.66 -18.85
N GLY A 32 -19.40 14.60 -18.90
CA GLY A 32 -20.29 14.75 -20.06
C GLY A 32 -21.59 13.95 -20.04
N GLY A 33 -22.11 13.54 -18.88
CA GLY A 33 -23.49 13.03 -18.75
C GLY A 33 -23.69 11.52 -19.02
N GLN A 34 -22.62 10.72 -19.01
CA GLN A 34 -22.70 9.25 -19.10
C GLN A 34 -23.10 8.59 -17.76
N ALA A 35 -23.45 7.31 -17.80
CA ALA A 35 -23.79 6.52 -16.61
C ALA A 35 -22.56 6.35 -15.68
N PRO A 36 -22.76 6.32 -14.35
CA PRO A 36 -21.69 6.07 -13.40
C PRO A 36 -20.90 4.79 -13.64
N LEU A 37 -19.62 4.75 -13.20
CA LEU A 37 -18.72 3.63 -13.48
C LEU A 37 -19.32 2.27 -13.06
N THR A 38 -19.92 2.20 -11.88
CA THR A 38 -20.44 0.93 -11.34
C THR A 38 -21.64 0.41 -12.13
N GLU A 39 -22.46 1.30 -12.67
CA GLU A 39 -23.56 0.96 -13.59
C GLU A 39 -23.02 0.52 -14.95
N SER A 40 -21.99 1.20 -15.46
CA SER A 40 -21.31 0.79 -16.70
C SER A 40 -20.70 -0.61 -16.57
N ILE A 41 -20.07 -0.90 -15.44
CA ILE A 41 -19.55 -2.24 -15.10
C ILE A 41 -20.71 -3.24 -15.07
N TRP A 42 -21.81 -2.93 -14.38
CA TRP A 42 -22.98 -3.80 -14.30
C TRP A 42 -23.57 -4.14 -15.67
N ALA A 43 -23.78 -3.14 -16.52
CA ALA A 43 -24.30 -3.31 -17.87
C ALA A 43 -23.40 -4.23 -18.71
N ALA A 44 -22.08 -4.07 -18.61
CA ALA A 44 -21.14 -4.93 -19.32
C ALA A 44 -21.15 -6.38 -18.82
N LEU A 45 -21.14 -6.57 -17.49
CA LEU A 45 -21.15 -7.90 -16.88
C LEU A 45 -22.42 -8.70 -17.21
N THR A 46 -23.57 -8.02 -17.32
CA THR A 46 -24.84 -8.67 -17.64
C THR A 46 -25.00 -8.96 -19.13
N SER A 47 -24.43 -8.15 -20.01
CA SER A 47 -24.42 -8.41 -21.46
C SER A 47 -23.44 -9.53 -21.86
N THR A 48 -23.86 -10.43 -22.75
CA THR A 48 -22.98 -11.46 -23.31
C THR A 48 -21.87 -10.81 -24.14
N GLY A 49 -20.61 -11.01 -23.75
CA GLY A 49 -19.46 -10.39 -24.43
C GLY A 49 -19.34 -8.88 -24.22
N GLY A 50 -20.02 -8.31 -23.21
CA GLY A 50 -19.92 -6.89 -22.88
C GLY A 50 -18.51 -6.47 -22.51
N GLN A 51 -18.10 -5.27 -22.93
CA GLN A 51 -16.75 -4.77 -22.66
C GLN A 51 -16.79 -3.35 -22.09
N VAL A 52 -16.02 -3.10 -21.03
CA VAL A 52 -15.79 -1.77 -20.46
C VAL A 52 -14.30 -1.57 -20.21
N VAL A 53 -13.79 -0.40 -20.61
CA VAL A 53 -12.44 0.05 -20.27
C VAL A 53 -12.56 1.38 -19.55
N GLY A 54 -12.27 1.40 -18.24
CA GLY A 54 -12.44 2.57 -17.39
C GLY A 54 -11.11 3.10 -16.84
N ILE A 55 -10.89 4.40 -16.96
CA ILE A 55 -9.82 5.12 -16.26
C ILE A 55 -10.46 5.78 -15.04
N ALA A 56 -10.32 5.18 -13.85
CA ALA A 56 -11.07 5.60 -12.67
C ALA A 56 -10.24 5.60 -11.37
N PRO A 57 -10.44 6.59 -10.48
CA PRO A 57 -9.86 6.62 -9.13
C PRO A 57 -10.76 5.88 -8.11
N THR A 58 -10.17 5.33 -7.06
CA THR A 58 -10.88 4.50 -6.06
C THR A 58 -11.41 5.30 -4.85
N GLY A 59 -12.72 5.24 -4.51
CA GLY A 59 -13.25 5.50 -3.14
C GLY A 59 -14.67 6.08 -3.01
N SER A 60 -15.66 5.39 -2.40
CA SER A 60 -17.00 5.98 -2.20
C SER A 60 -17.94 5.32 -1.13
N GLY A 61 -17.78 5.64 0.19
CA GLY A 61 -18.93 6.01 1.07
C GLY A 61 -19.21 5.52 2.53
N LYS A 62 -18.59 6.10 3.54
CA LYS A 62 -18.87 5.78 4.94
C LYS A 62 -19.15 7.05 5.71
N ALA A 63 -20.44 7.35 5.94
CA ALA A 63 -20.90 8.66 6.34
C ALA A 63 -21.25 8.77 7.84
N LEU A 64 -20.74 9.84 8.48
CA LEU A 64 -21.05 10.22 9.86
C LEU A 64 -22.02 11.41 9.88
N ASP A 65 -22.75 11.60 10.99
CA ASP A 65 -23.55 12.81 11.22
C ASP A 65 -22.69 14.06 10.96
N VAL A 66 -23.21 15.01 10.18
CA VAL A 66 -22.52 16.27 9.85
C VAL A 66 -22.07 17.03 11.10
N ASP A 67 -22.75 16.86 12.23
CA ASP A 67 -22.39 17.49 13.50
C ASP A 67 -21.30 16.73 14.28
N THR A 68 -20.84 15.58 13.79
CA THR A 68 -19.81 14.79 14.47
C THR A 68 -18.52 15.60 14.56
N PRO A 69 -17.95 15.81 15.76
CA PRO A 69 -16.71 16.55 15.91
C PRO A 69 -15.54 15.68 15.47
N ILE A 70 -14.71 16.20 14.58
CA ILE A 70 -13.51 15.57 14.04
C ILE A 70 -12.28 16.33 14.58
N PRO A 71 -11.29 15.65 15.16
CA PRO A 71 -10.13 16.30 15.74
C PRO A 71 -9.17 16.76 14.63
N THR A 72 -8.79 18.04 14.68
CA THR A 72 -7.83 18.69 13.77
C THR A 72 -6.68 19.31 14.56
N PRO A 73 -5.54 19.64 13.93
CA PRO A 73 -4.43 20.33 14.61
C PRO A 73 -4.82 21.69 15.23
N SER A 74 -5.86 22.35 14.73
CA SER A 74 -6.35 23.64 15.24
C SER A 74 -7.47 23.50 16.28
N GLY A 75 -8.00 22.30 16.52
CA GLY A 75 -9.07 22.08 17.49
C GLY A 75 -10.06 21.01 17.05
N TRP A 76 -11.35 21.31 17.15
CA TRP A 76 -12.43 20.47 16.65
C TRP A 76 -13.08 21.13 15.46
N THR A 77 -13.31 20.36 14.40
CA THR A 77 -14.09 20.78 13.22
C THR A 77 -15.27 19.82 13.06
N ARG A 78 -16.43 20.28 12.59
CA ARG A 78 -17.56 19.37 12.33
C ARG A 78 -17.33 18.58 11.05
N MET A 79 -17.80 17.34 11.00
CA MET A 79 -17.76 16.49 9.81
C MET A 79 -18.36 17.21 8.58
N GLY A 80 -19.45 17.94 8.78
CA GLY A 80 -20.13 18.73 7.75
C GLY A 80 -19.33 19.91 7.23
N ASP A 81 -18.36 20.42 8.00
CA ASP A 81 -17.55 21.58 7.65
C ASP A 81 -16.22 21.20 7.00
N LEU A 82 -15.83 19.92 7.07
CA LEU A 82 -14.57 19.43 6.52
C LEU A 82 -14.50 19.61 5.00
N ARG A 83 -13.33 19.99 4.52
CA ARG A 83 -13.02 20.17 3.11
C ARG A 83 -11.86 19.28 2.73
N ALA A 84 -11.79 18.93 1.44
CA ALA A 84 -10.61 18.28 0.89
C ALA A 84 -9.38 19.15 1.19
N GLY A 85 -8.33 18.56 1.76
CA GLY A 85 -7.14 19.28 2.22
C GLY A 85 -7.09 19.57 3.73
N ASP A 86 -8.20 19.42 4.47
CA ASP A 86 -8.18 19.63 5.92
C ASP A 86 -7.41 18.53 6.64
N THR A 87 -6.48 18.90 7.52
CA THR A 87 -5.72 17.95 8.35
C THR A 87 -6.56 17.48 9.53
N ILE A 88 -6.68 16.16 9.67
CA ILE A 88 -7.33 15.45 10.78
C ILE A 88 -6.33 14.43 11.38
N TYR A 89 -6.78 13.59 12.30
CA TYR A 89 -5.92 12.54 12.90
C TYR A 89 -6.34 11.13 12.51
N GLY A 90 -5.34 10.27 12.29
CA GLY A 90 -5.48 8.83 12.08
C GLY A 90 -5.46 8.02 13.38
N GLU A 91 -5.61 6.71 13.27
CA GLU A 91 -5.77 5.77 14.39
C GLU A 91 -4.56 5.69 15.35
N GLN A 92 -3.33 5.95 14.88
CA GLN A 92 -2.13 6.03 15.73
C GLN A 92 -1.86 7.46 16.23
N GLY A 93 -2.81 8.37 16.03
CA GLY A 93 -2.70 9.78 16.39
C GLY A 93 -1.87 10.60 15.42
N GLN A 94 -1.40 10.03 14.31
CA GLN A 94 -0.67 10.73 13.26
C GLN A 94 -1.58 11.72 12.50
N PRO A 95 -1.10 12.92 12.13
CA PRO A 95 -1.86 13.79 11.25
C PRO A 95 -2.00 13.13 9.88
N ILE A 96 -3.24 13.11 9.37
CA ILE A 96 -3.61 12.60 8.05
C ILE A 96 -4.53 13.64 7.40
N THR A 97 -4.73 13.56 6.10
CA THR A 97 -5.52 14.55 5.38
C THR A 97 -6.83 13.99 4.85
N VAL A 98 -7.85 14.85 4.86
CA VAL A 98 -9.09 14.64 4.12
C VAL A 98 -8.77 14.67 2.63
N ALA A 99 -8.71 13.48 2.02
CA ALA A 99 -8.50 13.24 0.60
C ALA A 99 -9.75 13.55 -0.25
N VAL A 100 -10.94 13.60 0.33
CA VAL A 100 -12.16 14.06 -0.36
C VAL A 100 -13.22 14.29 0.70
N ALA A 101 -14.07 15.30 0.54
CA ALA A 101 -15.20 15.55 1.41
C ALA A 101 -16.48 15.60 0.57
N HIS A 102 -17.26 14.53 0.59
CA HIS A 102 -18.40 14.33 -0.32
C HIS A 102 -19.59 15.23 0.04
N PRO A 103 -20.56 15.45 -0.87
CA PRO A 103 -21.79 16.19 -0.52
C PRO A 103 -22.52 15.58 0.68
N VAL A 104 -23.24 16.42 1.43
CA VAL A 104 -24.10 15.97 2.53
C VAL A 104 -25.23 15.10 1.97
N GLN A 105 -25.46 13.97 2.62
CA GLN A 105 -26.44 12.96 2.27
C GLN A 105 -27.58 13.01 3.28
N HIS A 106 -28.82 12.81 2.81
CA HIS A 106 -30.03 12.90 3.61
C HIS A 106 -30.79 11.57 3.59
N GLU A 107 -31.76 11.40 4.50
CA GLU A 107 -32.71 10.27 4.50
C GLU A 107 -32.05 8.88 4.62
N ARG A 108 -30.91 8.80 5.30
CA ARG A 108 -30.21 7.54 5.62
C ARG A 108 -30.62 7.02 7.00
N PRO A 109 -30.77 5.70 7.22
CA PRO A 109 -30.95 5.15 8.57
C PRO A 109 -29.72 5.45 9.41
N CYS A 110 -29.92 6.05 10.59
CA CYS A 110 -28.84 6.45 11.48
C CYS A 110 -28.95 5.73 12.81
N TYR A 111 -27.80 5.45 13.43
CA TYR A 111 -27.71 4.87 14.75
C TYR A 111 -26.79 5.72 15.63
N ARG A 112 -27.12 5.80 16.92
CA ARG A 112 -26.24 6.30 17.96
C ARG A 112 -25.44 5.15 18.54
N VAL A 113 -24.13 5.14 18.29
CA VAL A 113 -23.19 4.19 18.87
C VAL A 113 -22.65 4.77 20.18
N SER A 114 -22.88 4.10 21.30
CA SER A 114 -22.45 4.54 22.63
C SER A 114 -21.31 3.68 23.18
N PHE A 115 -20.28 4.31 23.71
CA PHE A 115 -19.03 3.70 24.11
C PHE A 115 -18.84 3.67 25.63
N SER A 116 -18.06 2.70 26.14
CA SER A 116 -17.82 2.48 27.57
C SER A 116 -17.03 3.59 28.28
N ASP A 117 -16.44 4.50 27.53
CA ASP A 117 -15.80 5.71 28.05
C ASP A 117 -16.80 6.88 28.23
N GLY A 118 -18.08 6.63 27.96
CA GLY A 118 -19.19 7.58 28.10
C GLY A 118 -19.46 8.42 26.85
N THR A 119 -18.69 8.25 25.77
CA THR A 119 -18.88 9.01 24.53
C THR A 119 -19.88 8.33 23.58
N SER A 120 -20.38 9.05 22.59
CA SER A 120 -21.23 8.50 21.54
C SER A 120 -21.00 9.19 20.20
N ILE A 121 -21.21 8.47 19.10
CA ILE A 121 -21.15 8.99 17.73
C ILE A 121 -22.42 8.57 17.00
N VAL A 122 -22.98 9.48 16.20
CA VAL A 122 -24.08 9.16 15.30
C VAL A 122 -23.49 8.87 13.93
N ALA A 123 -23.77 7.68 13.43
CA ALA A 123 -23.31 7.20 12.14
C ALA A 123 -24.48 6.62 11.37
N ASP A 124 -24.37 6.56 10.05
CA ASP A 124 -25.35 5.79 9.29
C ASP A 124 -25.19 4.28 9.53
N ALA A 125 -26.19 3.52 9.09
CA ALA A 125 -26.23 2.07 9.22
C ALA A 125 -25.00 1.34 8.65
N GLU A 126 -24.41 1.92 7.60
CA GLU A 126 -23.36 1.30 6.76
C GLU A 126 -21.95 1.75 7.14
N HIS A 127 -21.84 2.70 8.08
CA HIS A 127 -20.57 3.22 8.54
C HIS A 127 -19.69 2.12 9.14
N LEU A 128 -18.41 2.10 8.78
CA LEU A 128 -17.50 1.02 9.09
C LEU A 128 -16.64 1.31 10.33
N TRP A 129 -16.58 0.32 11.22
CA TRP A 129 -15.87 0.39 12.50
C TRP A 129 -14.83 -0.73 12.62
N PRO A 130 -13.58 -0.42 13.05
CA PRO A 130 -12.66 -1.45 13.53
C PRO A 130 -13.16 -2.03 14.86
N SER A 131 -13.53 -3.30 14.85
CA SER A 131 -14.13 -4.03 15.96
C SER A 131 -13.28 -5.23 16.35
N VAL A 132 -12.84 -5.26 17.61
CA VAL A 132 -12.40 -6.47 18.29
C VAL A 132 -13.63 -7.17 18.85
N THR A 133 -13.91 -8.41 18.43
CA THR A 133 -15.03 -9.19 18.97
C THR A 133 -14.67 -9.89 20.28
N ALA A 134 -15.67 -10.40 21.01
CA ALA A 134 -15.43 -11.18 22.22
C ALA A 134 -14.57 -12.42 21.92
N ALA A 135 -14.82 -13.10 20.80
CA ALA A 135 -14.05 -14.26 20.36
C ALA A 135 -12.56 -13.95 20.15
N ILE A 136 -12.24 -12.81 19.52
CA ILE A 136 -10.84 -12.36 19.33
C ILE A 136 -10.18 -12.04 20.67
N ARG A 137 -10.91 -11.38 21.60
CA ARG A 137 -10.38 -11.05 22.94
C ARG A 137 -10.08 -12.29 23.78
N TYR A 138 -10.90 -13.33 23.68
CA TYR A 138 -10.72 -14.57 24.45
C TYR A 138 -9.58 -15.44 23.88
N ARG A 139 -9.45 -15.58 22.55
CA ARG A 139 -8.30 -16.27 21.91
C ARG A 139 -6.95 -15.71 22.35
N ARG A 140 -6.84 -14.40 22.45
CA ARG A 140 -5.61 -13.69 22.87
C ARG A 140 -5.19 -13.98 24.32
N CYS A 141 -6.11 -14.42 25.17
CA CYS A 141 -5.77 -14.86 26.53
C CYS A 141 -5.09 -16.25 26.51
N ASP A 142 -5.46 -17.11 25.57
CA ASP A 142 -4.85 -18.42 25.37
C ASP A 142 -3.50 -18.31 24.65
N ASP A 143 -3.39 -17.53 23.56
CA ASP A 143 -2.14 -17.37 22.80
C ASP A 143 -0.96 -16.88 23.67
N ARG A 144 -1.27 -16.07 24.68
CA ARG A 144 -0.29 -15.52 25.63
C ARG A 144 0.21 -16.54 26.65
N LYS A 145 -0.57 -17.60 26.92
CA LYS A 145 -0.14 -18.75 27.70
C LYS A 145 0.88 -19.60 26.94
N TYR A 146 0.94 -19.45 25.61
CA TYR A 146 1.75 -20.27 24.70
C TYR A 146 2.78 -19.46 23.87
N GLY A 147 3.01 -18.19 24.17
CA GLY A 147 4.10 -17.40 23.57
C GLY A 147 3.93 -17.02 22.09
N VAL A 148 2.73 -17.07 21.53
CA VAL A 148 2.45 -16.77 20.11
C VAL A 148 2.01 -15.30 19.96
N THR A 149 2.60 -14.56 19.02
CA THR A 149 2.16 -13.21 18.60
C THR A 149 1.64 -13.23 17.16
N THR A 150 0.32 -13.09 16.99
CA THR A 150 -0.41 -13.03 15.70
C THR A 150 -0.53 -11.59 15.14
N ALA A 151 -0.70 -11.47 13.82
CA ALA A 151 -0.88 -10.21 13.09
C ALA A 151 -2.37 -9.74 13.04
N ALA A 152 -2.56 -8.41 13.05
CA ALA A 152 -3.80 -7.60 13.04
C ALA A 152 -4.92 -7.94 14.08
N PRO A 153 -5.14 -7.11 15.13
CA PRO A 153 -5.95 -7.48 16.29
C PRO A 153 -7.47 -7.18 16.21
N TRP A 154 -8.06 -6.89 15.04
CA TRP A 154 -9.48 -6.48 14.88
C TRP A 154 -10.01 -6.74 13.44
N SER A 155 -11.34 -6.79 13.28
CA SER A 155 -12.05 -6.89 11.99
C SER A 155 -12.92 -5.64 11.73
N ILE A 156 -13.32 -5.38 10.49
CA ILE A 156 -14.24 -4.26 10.17
C ILE A 156 -15.70 -4.74 10.24
N VAL A 157 -16.58 -3.95 10.85
CA VAL A 157 -18.04 -4.21 10.93
C VAL A 157 -18.85 -2.95 10.62
N THR A 158 -20.05 -3.07 10.07
CA THR A 158 -20.97 -1.94 9.90
C THR A 158 -21.65 -1.56 11.22
N THR A 159 -22.21 -0.34 11.32
CA THR A 159 -23.00 0.09 12.47
C THR A 159 -24.21 -0.82 12.70
N GLU A 160 -24.89 -1.24 11.64
CA GLU A 160 -26.06 -2.12 11.72
C GLU A 160 -25.70 -3.55 12.17
N GLN A 161 -24.61 -4.12 11.65
CA GLN A 161 -24.09 -5.42 12.12
C GLN A 161 -23.73 -5.37 13.61
N MET A 162 -23.10 -4.28 14.04
CA MET A 162 -22.74 -4.04 15.43
C MET A 162 -23.99 -3.94 16.32
N ALA A 163 -25.09 -3.36 15.81
CA ALA A 163 -26.37 -3.35 16.49
C ALA A 163 -26.95 -4.76 16.65
N GLY A 164 -26.96 -5.54 15.57
CA GLY A 164 -27.50 -6.91 15.57
C GLY A 164 -26.71 -7.90 16.44
N THR A 165 -25.41 -7.68 16.62
CA THR A 165 -24.51 -8.61 17.32
C THR A 165 -23.87 -8.03 18.60
N LEU A 166 -24.46 -6.96 19.16
CA LEU A 166 -23.92 -6.21 20.31
C LEU A 166 -23.57 -7.08 21.52
N ARG A 167 -24.34 -8.15 21.78
CA ARG A 167 -24.15 -9.05 22.92
C ARG A 167 -24.07 -10.51 22.49
N VAL A 168 -23.25 -11.29 23.20
CA VAL A 168 -23.03 -12.73 22.96
C VAL A 168 -23.10 -13.55 24.26
N GLY A 169 -23.60 -14.78 24.18
CA GLY A 169 -23.74 -15.74 25.30
C GLY A 169 -25.16 -15.85 25.88
N THR A 170 -25.54 -17.04 26.35
CA THR A 170 -26.94 -17.39 26.74
C THR A 170 -27.27 -17.21 28.23
N ALA A 171 -26.31 -17.36 29.14
CA ALA A 171 -26.55 -17.27 30.59
C ALA A 171 -26.27 -15.89 31.21
N THR A 172 -25.26 -15.17 30.68
CA THR A 172 -24.93 -13.77 31.05
C THR A 172 -24.47 -13.03 29.79
N PRO A 173 -25.30 -12.19 29.16
CA PRO A 173 -24.98 -11.55 27.88
C PRO A 173 -23.79 -10.59 28.00
N LYS A 174 -22.65 -10.95 27.39
CA LYS A 174 -21.43 -10.14 27.39
C LYS A 174 -21.38 -9.23 26.16
N LEU A 175 -20.73 -8.06 26.28
CA LEU A 175 -20.51 -7.17 25.13
C LEU A 175 -19.59 -7.82 24.11
N ASN A 176 -20.02 -7.83 22.85
CA ASN A 176 -19.30 -8.44 21.75
C ASN A 176 -18.27 -7.49 21.15
N HIS A 177 -18.63 -6.24 20.88
CA HIS A 177 -17.77 -5.31 20.13
C HIS A 177 -16.96 -4.37 21.04
N ALA A 178 -15.71 -4.12 20.64
CA ALA A 178 -14.89 -3.06 21.20
C ALA A 178 -14.00 -2.44 20.13
N VAL A 179 -13.85 -1.12 20.15
CA VAL A 179 -13.03 -0.35 19.21
C VAL A 179 -11.65 -0.09 19.84
N PRO A 180 -10.54 -0.13 19.08
CA PRO A 180 -9.23 0.27 19.59
C PRO A 180 -9.21 1.71 20.12
N VAL A 181 -8.50 1.92 21.23
CA VAL A 181 -8.14 3.28 21.68
C VAL A 181 -7.11 3.84 20.72
N ALA A 182 -7.28 5.10 20.30
CA ALA A 182 -6.34 5.79 19.43
C ALA A 182 -4.94 5.90 20.05
N GLY A 183 -3.91 5.93 19.21
CA GLY A 183 -2.57 6.34 19.63
C GLY A 183 -2.55 7.80 20.11
N ALA A 184 -1.48 8.19 20.80
CA ALA A 184 -1.30 9.58 21.23
C ALA A 184 -1.21 10.50 20.01
N LEU A 185 -1.94 11.63 20.03
CA LEU A 185 -1.92 12.57 18.91
C LEU A 185 -0.50 13.10 18.70
N GLN A 186 -0.01 13.03 17.47
CA GLN A 186 1.33 13.44 17.09
C GLN A 186 1.23 14.90 16.62
N ALA A 187 1.61 15.83 17.49
CA ALA A 187 1.61 17.26 17.20
C ALA A 187 3.00 17.84 17.47
N ALA A 188 3.35 18.91 16.75
CA ALA A 188 4.61 19.63 16.92
C ALA A 188 4.66 20.38 18.27
N ASP A 189 5.86 20.76 18.69
CA ASP A 189 6.03 21.67 19.82
C ASP A 189 5.39 23.02 19.49
N ALA A 190 4.53 23.51 20.38
CA ALA A 190 3.90 24.81 20.27
C ALA A 190 4.69 25.86 21.05
N ASP A 191 4.75 27.10 20.53
CA ASP A 191 5.22 28.26 21.31
C ASP A 191 4.14 28.67 22.32
N LEU A 192 4.27 28.17 23.55
CA LEU A 192 3.24 28.29 24.58
C LEU A 192 3.53 29.49 25.50
N PRO A 193 2.59 30.44 25.66
CA PRO A 193 2.79 31.63 26.48
C PRO A 193 3.11 31.34 27.95
N VAL A 194 2.71 30.18 28.48
CA VAL A 194 3.01 29.73 29.84
C VAL A 194 3.60 28.32 29.76
N PRO A 195 4.71 28.01 30.46
CA PRO A 195 5.23 26.65 30.49
C PRO A 195 4.14 25.65 30.90
N PRO A 196 3.97 24.52 30.19
CA PRO A 196 2.84 23.62 30.38
C PRO A 196 2.67 23.13 31.82
N TYR A 197 3.78 22.76 32.49
CA TYR A 197 3.76 22.33 33.88
C TYR A 197 3.23 23.42 34.82
N ILE A 198 3.65 24.68 34.63
CA ILE A 198 3.17 25.83 35.41
C ILE A 198 1.69 26.08 35.17
N LEU A 199 1.24 26.02 33.91
CA LEU A 199 -0.18 26.18 33.60
C LEU A 199 -1.01 25.09 34.27
N GLY A 200 -0.56 23.84 34.23
CA GLY A 200 -1.25 22.72 34.86
C GLY A 200 -1.35 22.87 36.38
N ALA A 201 -0.23 23.22 37.02
CA ALA A 201 -0.20 23.50 38.45
C ALA A 201 -1.09 24.69 38.85
N TRP A 202 -1.20 25.72 37.99
CA TRP A 202 -2.09 26.85 38.24
C TRP A 202 -3.57 26.50 37.97
N LEU A 203 -3.87 25.68 36.96
CA LEU A 203 -5.23 25.25 36.69
C LEU A 203 -5.80 24.45 37.86
N GLY A 204 -4.99 23.61 38.50
CA GLY A 204 -5.36 22.95 39.75
C GLY A 204 -5.46 23.94 40.93
N ASP A 205 -4.34 24.18 41.60
CA ASP A 205 -4.27 24.93 42.87
C ASP A 205 -4.01 26.45 42.73
N GLY A 206 -4.16 27.01 41.53
CA GLY A 206 -3.99 28.44 41.28
C GLY A 206 -5.22 29.29 41.60
N THR A 207 -5.00 30.58 41.85
CA THR A 207 -6.11 31.52 42.13
C THR A 207 -6.72 32.05 40.85
N SER A 208 -8.06 32.12 40.76
CA SER A 208 -8.76 32.63 39.57
C SER A 208 -8.61 34.14 39.32
N ILE A 209 -8.01 34.88 40.25
CA ILE A 209 -7.94 36.35 40.24
C ILE A 209 -6.53 36.94 40.05
N PHE A 210 -5.46 36.18 40.33
CA PHE A 210 -4.08 36.59 40.07
C PHE A 210 -3.14 35.38 39.88
N GLY A 211 -1.95 35.61 39.29
CA GLY A 211 -0.97 34.57 38.93
C GLY A 211 -0.20 34.00 40.13
N ALA A 212 -0.90 33.26 41.00
CA ALA A 212 -0.32 32.57 42.13
C ALA A 212 -0.83 31.13 42.24
N ILE A 213 0.02 30.25 42.74
CA ILE A 213 -0.24 28.82 42.98
C ILE A 213 -0.19 28.56 44.48
N THR A 214 -1.16 27.82 45.01
CA THR A 214 -1.16 27.38 46.41
C THR A 214 -0.47 26.03 46.51
N VAL A 215 0.45 25.88 47.45
CA VAL A 215 1.21 24.64 47.64
C VAL A 215 1.16 24.23 49.12
N GLY A 216 0.88 22.97 49.41
CA GLY A 216 0.91 22.44 50.77
C GLY A 216 2.31 22.53 51.40
N HIS A 217 2.40 22.58 52.73
CA HIS A 217 3.70 22.65 53.43
C HIS A 217 4.61 21.47 53.05
N ASP A 218 4.05 20.27 52.98
CA ASP A 218 4.80 19.02 52.71
C ASP A 218 5.28 18.91 51.26
N ASP A 219 4.70 19.69 50.34
CA ASP A 219 5.03 19.67 48.91
C ASP A 219 5.96 20.81 48.49
N LEU A 220 6.14 21.83 49.33
CA LEU A 220 6.86 23.05 48.95
C LEU A 220 8.30 22.77 48.50
N ASP A 221 9.03 21.96 49.27
CA ASP A 221 10.45 21.70 49.02
C ASP A 221 10.69 20.92 47.71
N ALA A 222 9.70 20.14 47.28
CA ALA A 222 9.76 19.41 46.01
C ALA A 222 9.17 20.21 44.84
N MET A 223 8.08 20.96 45.05
CA MET A 223 7.38 21.69 43.99
C MET A 223 8.07 23.00 43.62
N ARG A 224 8.68 23.69 44.58
CA ARG A 224 9.32 24.99 44.35
C ARG A 224 10.48 24.91 43.33
N PRO A 225 11.44 23.96 43.43
CA PRO A 225 12.49 23.83 42.42
C PRO A 225 11.95 23.53 41.01
N LEU A 226 10.87 22.75 40.91
CA LEU A 226 10.22 22.44 39.63
C LEU A 226 9.63 23.69 38.96
N LEU A 227 9.03 24.58 39.76
CA LEU A 227 8.50 25.85 39.27
C LEU A 227 9.63 26.84 38.94
N GLU A 228 10.71 26.88 39.73
CA GLU A 228 11.86 27.77 39.52
C GLU A 228 12.70 27.39 38.29
N ALA A 229 12.74 26.10 37.93
CA ALA A 229 13.35 25.62 36.70
C ALA A 229 12.66 26.15 35.44
N GLU A 230 11.34 26.36 35.51
CA GLU A 230 10.50 26.79 34.38
C GLU A 230 10.18 28.30 34.45
N TRP A 231 10.39 28.94 35.61
CA TRP A 231 10.12 30.38 35.82
C TRP A 231 11.15 31.07 36.72
N PRO A 232 11.85 32.10 36.21
CA PRO A 232 13.08 32.62 36.83
C PRO A 232 12.89 33.40 38.15
N SER A 233 11.67 33.77 38.55
CA SER A 233 11.45 34.52 39.79
C SER A 233 10.15 34.15 40.49
N ILE A 234 10.26 33.56 41.69
CA ILE A 234 9.12 33.10 42.49
C ILE A 234 9.26 33.62 43.93
N THR A 235 8.17 34.17 44.47
CA THR A 235 8.10 34.65 45.86
C THR A 235 7.02 33.89 46.61
N GLY A 236 7.34 33.41 47.81
CA GLY A 236 6.41 32.67 48.67
C GLY A 236 5.89 33.50 49.83
N THR A 237 4.59 33.40 50.12
CA THR A 237 4.01 33.89 51.38
C THR A 237 3.41 32.72 52.15
N ARG A 238 3.86 32.50 53.39
CA ARG A 238 3.35 31.44 54.26
C ARG A 238 1.94 31.78 54.78
N ARG A 239 1.05 30.79 54.80
CA ARG A 239 -0.26 30.82 55.49
C ARG A 239 -0.34 29.68 56.50
N ALA A 240 -1.45 29.60 57.25
CA ALA A 240 -1.64 28.65 58.35
C ALA A 240 -1.40 27.18 57.96
N SER A 241 -1.80 26.76 56.75
CA SER A 241 -1.68 25.36 56.29
C SER A 241 -1.05 25.20 54.90
N ALA A 242 -0.68 26.28 54.21
CA ALA A 242 -0.12 26.24 52.86
C ALA A 242 0.76 27.46 52.57
N TRP A 243 1.49 27.43 51.45
CA TRP A 243 2.21 28.55 50.88
C TRP A 243 1.50 29.09 49.65
N THR A 244 1.45 30.41 49.50
CA THR A 244 1.04 31.05 48.25
C THR A 244 2.29 31.47 47.49
N LEU A 245 2.58 30.80 46.38
CA LEU A 245 3.71 31.11 45.49
C LEU A 245 3.26 32.06 44.39
N ARG A 246 3.86 33.25 44.33
CA ARG A 246 3.63 34.27 43.30
C ARG A 246 4.77 34.26 42.29
N LEU A 247 4.44 34.10 41.01
CA LEU A 247 5.39 34.08 39.91
C LEU A 247 5.60 35.52 39.40
N VAL A 248 6.80 36.08 39.62
CA VAL A 248 7.15 37.50 39.45
C VAL A 248 7.89 37.72 38.13
N ALA A 249 7.81 38.93 37.56
CA ALA A 249 8.58 39.29 36.36
C ALA A 249 10.09 39.38 36.65
N PRO A 250 10.97 38.89 35.75
CA PRO A 250 12.41 39.16 35.82
C PRO A 250 12.77 40.59 35.36
N ASP A 251 11.96 41.22 34.50
CA ASP A 251 12.23 42.55 33.94
C ASP A 251 11.35 43.64 34.57
N ARG A 252 12.00 44.64 35.18
CA ARG A 252 11.36 45.85 35.77
C ARG A 252 11.16 46.98 34.76
N SER A 253 11.54 46.78 33.49
CA SER A 253 11.44 47.77 32.41
C SER A 253 10.07 47.80 31.71
N LEU A 254 9.24 46.77 31.91
CA LEU A 254 7.92 46.63 31.29
C LEU A 254 6.80 46.85 32.30
N CYS A 255 5.81 47.69 31.94
CA CYS A 255 4.72 47.99 32.83
C CYS A 255 3.90 46.71 33.04
N PRO A 256 3.47 46.37 34.27
CA PRO A 256 2.70 45.15 34.53
C PRO A 256 1.34 45.09 33.81
N TYR A 257 0.90 46.22 33.22
CA TYR A 257 -0.32 46.38 32.42
C TYR A 257 -0.08 46.62 30.93
N GLY A 258 1.17 46.59 30.45
CA GLY A 258 1.50 46.74 29.03
C GLY A 258 1.57 48.18 28.49
N HIS A 259 1.78 49.16 29.37
CA HIS A 259 2.01 50.56 28.97
C HIS A 259 3.50 50.88 28.83
N ASP A 260 3.87 51.69 27.83
CA ASP A 260 5.26 52.08 27.58
C ASP A 260 5.61 53.48 28.14
N ASP A 261 4.68 54.09 28.87
CA ASP A 261 4.78 55.46 29.40
C ASP A 261 5.40 55.49 30.82
N TRP A 262 6.72 55.66 30.87
CA TRP A 262 7.53 55.62 32.10
C TRP A 262 8.04 56.99 32.55
N ARG A 263 7.95 57.26 33.86
CA ARG A 263 8.70 58.32 34.54
C ARG A 263 9.92 57.70 35.23
N ILE A 264 11.11 58.16 34.83
CA ILE A 264 12.37 57.80 35.47
C ILE A 264 12.76 58.96 36.40
N GLU A 265 12.72 58.73 37.72
CA GLU A 265 13.32 59.66 38.68
C GLU A 265 14.69 59.13 39.08
N ARG A 266 15.73 59.89 38.75
CA ARG A 266 17.10 59.61 39.20
C ARG A 266 17.27 60.20 40.59
N LYS A 267 17.34 59.35 41.62
CA LYS A 267 17.87 59.72 42.94
C LYS A 267 19.28 59.16 43.09
N PRO A 268 20.16 59.77 43.92
CA PRO A 268 21.59 59.43 43.99
C PRO A 268 21.90 57.97 44.40
N ALA A 269 20.93 57.21 44.91
CA ALA A 269 21.13 55.84 45.38
C ALA A 269 20.22 54.78 44.72
N THR A 270 19.18 55.15 43.97
CA THR A 270 18.28 54.19 43.30
C THR A 270 17.53 54.83 42.12
N THR A 271 17.41 54.11 41.01
CA THR A 271 16.53 54.49 39.90
C THR A 271 15.12 53.95 40.15
N ASN A 272 14.17 54.81 40.50
CA ASN A 272 12.77 54.39 40.70
C ASN A 272 11.97 54.68 39.41
N ARG A 273 11.33 53.65 38.83
CA ARG A 273 10.52 53.75 37.60
C ARG A 273 9.04 53.63 37.95
N SER A 274 8.23 54.63 37.58
CA SER A 274 6.77 54.60 37.75
C SER A 274 6.05 54.86 36.43
N CYS A 275 5.01 54.08 36.11
CA CYS A 275 4.26 54.20 34.87
C CYS A 275 3.16 55.29 34.99
N ARG A 276 3.18 56.31 34.13
CA ARG A 276 2.24 57.45 34.20
C ARG A 276 0.80 57.04 33.93
N ALA A 277 0.55 56.12 32.99
CA ALA A 277 -0.79 55.59 32.71
C ALA A 277 -1.41 54.90 33.94
N CYS A 278 -0.60 54.15 34.70
CA CYS A 278 -1.07 53.47 35.91
C CYS A 278 -1.33 54.43 37.08
N VAL A 279 -0.53 55.50 37.18
CA VAL A 279 -0.72 56.56 38.18
C VAL A 279 -1.98 57.37 37.89
N ARG A 280 -2.29 57.64 36.62
CA ARG A 280 -3.54 58.33 36.20
C ARG A 280 -4.79 57.46 36.40
N ALA A 281 -4.68 56.14 36.27
CA ALA A 281 -5.81 55.20 36.36
C ALA A 281 -6.25 54.85 37.80
N GLY A 282 -5.68 55.48 38.84
CA GLY A 282 -6.21 55.38 40.21
C GLY A 282 -6.18 53.98 40.84
N THR A 283 -5.10 53.21 40.67
CA THR A 283 -4.93 51.94 41.39
C THR A 283 -4.42 52.19 42.83
N ARG A 284 -5.23 51.75 43.83
CA ARG A 284 -5.18 51.81 45.32
C ARG A 284 -3.91 52.23 46.11
N ARG A 285 -4.20 52.66 47.36
CA ARG A 285 -3.46 53.48 48.35
C ARG A 285 -2.26 52.84 49.08
N ASP A 286 -1.91 51.59 48.80
CA ASP A 286 -1.00 50.78 49.63
C ASP A 286 0.33 50.41 48.95
N GLY A 287 0.67 51.07 47.83
CA GLY A 287 2.05 51.16 47.33
C GLY A 287 2.68 49.86 46.82
N LYS A 288 1.93 48.76 46.71
CA LYS A 288 2.43 47.48 46.18
C LYS A 288 1.83 47.20 44.81
N PRO A 289 2.65 47.02 43.75
CA PRO A 289 2.13 46.67 42.44
C PRO A 289 1.48 45.28 42.47
N TRP A 290 0.37 45.12 41.73
CA TRP A 290 -0.13 43.79 41.38
C TRP A 290 0.98 43.05 40.65
N ASN A 291 1.30 41.84 41.09
CA ASN A 291 2.34 41.03 40.48
C ASN A 291 1.75 40.31 39.25
N THR A 292 2.01 40.80 38.02
CA THR A 292 1.16 40.47 36.84
C THR A 292 1.88 39.93 35.60
N ASN A 293 3.09 39.36 35.67
CA ASN A 293 3.65 38.74 34.44
C ASN A 293 2.90 37.46 34.05
N LEU A 294 2.70 36.53 35.01
CA LEU A 294 1.88 35.34 34.78
C LEU A 294 0.40 35.71 34.59
N ALA A 295 -0.15 36.62 35.40
CA ALA A 295 -1.55 37.03 35.28
C ALA A 295 -1.88 37.64 33.90
N ARG A 296 -0.93 38.37 33.29
CA ARG A 296 -1.08 38.87 31.91
C ARG A 296 -1.13 37.73 30.89
N ARG A 297 -0.21 36.76 30.98
CA ARG A 297 -0.18 35.59 30.09
C ARG A 297 -1.44 34.73 30.24
N LEU A 298 -1.92 34.53 31.47
CA LEU A 298 -3.17 33.82 31.75
C LEU A 298 -4.41 34.56 31.23
N ARG A 299 -4.43 35.91 31.32
CA ARG A 299 -5.50 36.72 30.74
C ARG A 299 -5.48 36.67 29.21
N ALA A 300 -4.31 36.71 28.60
CA ALA A 300 -4.15 36.56 27.15
C ALA A 300 -4.62 35.18 26.66
N LEU A 301 -4.42 34.13 27.47
CA LEU A 301 -4.94 32.79 27.22
C LEU A 301 -6.44 32.64 27.53
N GLY A 302 -7.11 33.66 28.07
CA GLY A 302 -8.52 33.61 28.46
C GLY A 302 -8.85 32.72 29.66
N VAL A 303 -7.83 32.17 30.35
CA VAL A 303 -8.04 31.21 31.46
C VAL A 303 -8.20 31.90 32.82
N LEU A 304 -7.81 33.16 32.94
CA LEU A 304 -7.96 33.94 34.19
C LEU A 304 -9.44 34.30 34.42
N GLY A 305 -10.01 33.82 35.52
CA GLY A 305 -11.44 33.98 35.85
C GLY A 305 -12.36 32.92 35.23
N ALA A 306 -11.85 32.12 34.28
CA ALA A 306 -12.56 31.03 33.63
C ALA A 306 -11.58 29.89 33.34
N LYS A 307 -11.27 29.07 34.36
CA LYS A 307 -10.27 28.00 34.25
C LYS A 307 -10.69 26.96 33.21
N HIS A 308 -9.86 26.77 32.19
CA HIS A 308 -10.03 25.79 31.11
C HIS A 308 -8.66 25.54 30.48
N ILE A 309 -8.50 24.46 29.72
CA ILE A 309 -7.27 24.19 28.96
C ILE A 309 -7.43 24.80 27.56
N PRO A 310 -6.57 25.74 27.14
CA PRO A 310 -6.67 26.31 25.80
C PRO A 310 -6.37 25.26 24.72
N ALA A 311 -7.01 25.37 23.56
CA ALA A 311 -6.83 24.45 22.43
C ALA A 311 -5.36 24.32 21.98
N SER A 312 -4.58 25.41 22.07
CA SER A 312 -3.14 25.40 21.77
C SER A 312 -2.35 24.45 22.67
N TYR A 313 -2.81 24.19 23.90
CA TYR A 313 -2.21 23.20 24.78
C TYR A 313 -2.77 21.80 24.52
N LEU A 314 -4.05 21.64 24.17
CA LEU A 314 -4.64 20.34 23.80
C LEU A 314 -4.08 19.79 22.46
N ARG A 315 -3.53 20.67 21.62
CA ARG A 315 -2.87 20.35 20.35
C ARG A 315 -1.34 20.56 20.38
N ALA A 316 -0.77 20.79 21.56
CA ALA A 316 0.67 20.84 21.75
C ALA A 316 1.30 19.44 21.65
N SER A 317 2.64 19.38 21.58
CA SER A 317 3.35 18.11 21.49
C SER A 317 3.06 17.17 22.66
N TYR A 318 3.33 15.88 22.44
CA TYR A 318 3.20 14.87 23.48
C TYR A 318 3.91 15.28 24.78
N ARG A 319 5.14 15.80 24.68
CA ARG A 319 5.94 16.24 25.84
C ARG A 319 5.29 17.41 26.57
N GLN A 320 4.79 18.40 25.83
CA GLN A 320 4.14 19.58 26.41
C GLN A 320 2.81 19.22 27.08
N ARG A 321 2.00 18.36 26.45
CA ARG A 321 0.75 17.83 27.04
C ARG A 321 1.00 16.96 28.26
N TRP A 322 2.03 16.13 28.22
CA TRP A 322 2.45 15.33 29.37
C TRP A 322 2.88 16.23 30.53
N ALA A 323 3.67 17.27 30.28
CA ALA A 323 4.07 18.24 31.31
C ALA A 323 2.87 19.01 31.88
N LEU A 324 1.89 19.38 31.05
CA LEU A 324 0.63 19.98 31.50
C LEU A 324 -0.13 19.04 32.44
N LEU A 325 -0.29 17.77 32.03
CA LEU A 325 -0.93 16.75 32.86
C LEU A 325 -0.18 16.57 34.19
N GLN A 326 1.15 16.53 34.17
CA GLN A 326 1.96 16.43 35.39
C GLN A 326 1.69 17.59 36.36
N GLY A 327 1.54 18.82 35.87
CA GLY A 327 1.20 19.98 36.73
C GLY A 327 -0.19 19.86 37.36
N LEU A 328 -1.18 19.44 36.58
CA LEU A 328 -2.55 19.16 37.06
C LEU A 328 -2.56 18.03 38.10
N MET A 329 -1.77 16.98 37.86
CA MET A 329 -1.73 15.80 38.71
C MET A 329 -0.92 16.02 39.99
N ASP A 330 0.13 16.84 39.97
CA ASP A 330 0.89 17.20 41.18
C ASP A 330 0.09 18.09 42.14
N THR A 331 -0.92 18.81 41.65
CA THR A 331 -1.85 19.59 42.47
C THR A 331 -3.06 18.73 42.85
N ASP A 332 -4.04 18.60 41.95
CA ASP A 332 -5.35 17.98 42.20
C ASP A 332 -5.43 16.47 41.86
N GLY A 333 -4.31 15.85 41.46
CA GLY A 333 -4.24 14.42 41.16
C GLY A 333 -3.83 13.55 42.35
N SER A 334 -4.27 12.29 42.34
CA SER A 334 -3.89 11.27 43.32
C SER A 334 -3.63 9.92 42.66
N ALA A 335 -2.69 9.15 43.21
CA ALA A 335 -2.46 7.76 42.82
C ALA A 335 -3.41 6.85 43.61
N CYS A 336 -3.98 5.86 42.92
CA CYS A 336 -4.95 4.92 43.50
C CYS A 336 -4.38 3.49 43.68
N GLY A 337 -3.09 3.28 43.40
CA GLY A 337 -2.44 1.96 43.33
C GLY A 337 -2.63 1.26 41.97
N ASP A 338 -1.82 0.23 41.69
CA ASP A 338 -1.87 -0.58 40.44
C ASP A 338 -1.75 0.21 39.11
N GLY A 339 -1.07 1.37 39.14
CA GLY A 339 -0.93 2.27 37.99
C GLY A 339 -2.17 3.13 37.68
N GLY A 340 -3.22 3.02 38.51
CA GLY A 340 -4.43 3.84 38.42
C GLY A 340 -4.24 5.21 39.07
N VAL A 341 -4.81 6.23 38.44
CA VAL A 341 -4.80 7.60 38.94
C VAL A 341 -6.19 8.23 38.88
N GLU A 342 -6.44 9.15 39.80
CA GLU A 342 -7.68 9.92 39.89
C GLU A 342 -7.36 11.42 39.86
N PHE A 343 -8.09 12.16 39.02
CA PHE A 343 -8.16 13.61 39.01
C PHE A 343 -9.57 14.04 39.39
N SER A 344 -9.72 15.11 40.18
CA SER A 344 -11.03 15.56 40.64
C SER A 344 -11.17 17.06 40.63
N VAL A 345 -12.27 17.54 40.04
CA VAL A 345 -12.53 18.96 39.85
C VAL A 345 -14.03 19.24 39.97
N THR A 346 -14.41 20.48 40.29
CA THR A 346 -15.83 20.90 40.38
C THR A 346 -16.31 21.63 39.14
N ASP A 347 -15.39 22.12 38.31
CA ASP A 347 -15.71 22.81 37.06
C ASP A 347 -15.92 21.77 35.93
N PRO A 348 -17.10 21.76 35.27
CA PRO A 348 -17.41 20.79 34.22
C PRO A 348 -16.55 20.97 32.97
N ARG A 349 -16.24 22.22 32.58
CA ARG A 349 -15.46 22.51 31.39
C ARG A 349 -14.03 22.03 31.56
N LEU A 350 -13.42 22.32 32.71
CA LEU A 350 -12.08 21.83 33.04
C LEU A 350 -12.06 20.29 33.14
N ALA A 351 -13.16 19.65 33.60
CA ALA A 351 -13.27 18.20 33.58
C ALA A 351 -13.23 17.63 32.14
N ASP A 352 -13.99 18.21 31.22
CA ASP A 352 -14.02 17.79 29.81
C ASP A 352 -12.67 18.05 29.11
N ASP A 353 -12.06 19.20 29.36
CA ASP A 353 -10.74 19.56 28.83
C ASP A 353 -9.64 18.59 29.31
N VAL A 354 -9.66 18.21 30.60
CA VAL A 354 -8.71 17.22 31.14
C VAL A 354 -8.99 15.83 30.55
N ALA A 355 -10.25 15.48 30.32
CA ALA A 355 -10.60 14.23 29.66
C ALA A 355 -10.08 14.22 28.21
N GLU A 356 -10.22 15.32 27.46
CA GLU A 356 -9.64 15.46 26.13
C GLU A 356 -8.10 15.40 26.17
N LEU A 357 -7.45 16.09 27.11
CA LEU A 357 -6.01 16.05 27.29
C LEU A 357 -5.52 14.60 27.49
N VAL A 358 -6.17 13.84 28.37
CA VAL A 358 -5.82 12.44 28.63
C VAL A 358 -6.06 11.56 27.39
N ARG A 359 -7.19 11.73 26.69
CA ARG A 359 -7.46 11.00 25.44
C ARG A 359 -6.42 11.32 24.36
N SER A 360 -5.99 12.58 24.25
CA SER A 360 -4.96 13.00 23.30
C SER A 360 -3.58 12.38 23.55
N LEU A 361 -3.33 11.87 24.76
CA LEU A 361 -2.14 11.11 25.12
C LEU A 361 -2.27 9.61 24.82
N GLY A 362 -3.36 9.18 24.17
CA GLY A 362 -3.61 7.78 23.81
C GLY A 362 -4.17 6.95 24.97
N VAL A 363 -4.86 7.60 25.92
CA VAL A 363 -5.27 6.99 27.19
C VAL A 363 -6.78 7.04 27.35
N ARG A 364 -7.38 5.90 27.66
CA ARG A 364 -8.81 5.80 27.97
C ARG A 364 -9.10 6.43 29.33
N VAL A 365 -10.08 7.32 29.39
CA VAL A 365 -10.53 7.99 30.61
C VAL A 365 -11.99 7.71 30.90
N HIS A 366 -12.33 7.51 32.17
CA HIS A 366 -13.72 7.43 32.63
C HIS A 366 -14.04 8.68 33.45
N VAL A 367 -15.09 9.40 33.05
CA VAL A 367 -15.59 10.58 33.75
C VAL A 367 -16.85 10.20 34.51
N ARG A 368 -16.90 10.48 35.81
CA ARG A 368 -18.08 10.29 36.66
C ARG A 368 -18.42 11.60 37.38
N SER A 369 -19.69 11.98 37.38
CA SER A 369 -20.19 13.08 38.21
C SER A 369 -20.85 12.55 39.49
N GLY A 370 -20.78 13.32 40.57
CA GLY A 370 -21.45 13.02 41.83
C GLY A 370 -21.49 14.23 42.76
N PRO A 371 -22.17 14.17 43.91
CA PRO A 371 -22.27 15.30 44.82
C PRO A 371 -20.92 15.60 45.49
N ALA A 372 -20.43 16.83 45.37
CA ALA A 372 -19.34 17.37 46.17
C ALA A 372 -19.83 17.54 47.61
N LYS A 373 -19.10 17.02 48.61
CA LYS A 373 -19.50 17.04 50.02
C LYS A 373 -18.43 17.73 50.87
N ILE A 374 -18.82 18.72 51.66
CA ILE A 374 -17.97 19.34 52.68
C ILE A 374 -18.31 18.71 54.03
N SER A 375 -17.26 18.39 54.81
CA SER A 375 -17.43 17.97 56.21
C SER A 375 -17.61 19.22 57.06
N GLU A 376 -18.77 19.35 57.68
CA GLU A 376 -19.04 20.36 58.69
C GLU A 376 -19.25 19.68 60.04
N ARG A 377 -19.16 20.45 61.14
CA ARG A 377 -19.57 19.96 62.45
C ARG A 377 -20.93 20.56 62.75
N ASP A 378 -21.89 19.73 63.14
CA ASP A 378 -23.16 20.24 63.64
C ASP A 378 -22.97 20.89 65.02
N ALA A 379 -24.06 21.45 65.57
CA ALA A 379 -24.07 22.09 66.88
C ALA A 379 -23.67 21.15 68.04
N SER A 380 -23.69 19.83 67.83
CA SER A 380 -23.26 18.81 68.80
C SER A 380 -21.78 18.41 68.64
N GLY A 381 -21.08 18.98 67.65
CA GLY A 381 -19.68 18.67 67.34
C GLY A 381 -19.50 17.42 66.47
N ALA A 382 -20.58 16.75 66.05
CA ALA A 382 -20.55 15.58 65.18
C ALA A 382 -20.28 15.99 63.73
N ARG A 383 -19.44 15.21 63.02
CA ARG A 383 -19.11 15.48 61.61
C ARG A 383 -20.29 15.11 60.71
N THR A 384 -20.96 16.11 60.17
CA THR A 384 -21.96 15.96 59.11
C THR A 384 -21.34 16.24 57.74
N ARG A 385 -21.93 15.72 56.67
CA ARG A 385 -21.46 15.95 55.30
C ARG A 385 -22.56 16.64 54.48
N ARG A 386 -22.36 17.91 54.18
CA ARG A 386 -23.29 18.70 53.37
C ARG A 386 -22.87 18.69 51.89
N ALA A 387 -23.82 18.46 50.99
CA ALA A 387 -23.58 18.58 49.56
C ALA A 387 -23.47 20.07 49.17
N THR A 388 -22.40 20.45 48.47
CA THR A 388 -22.08 21.85 48.13
C THR A 388 -21.97 22.11 46.63
N GLY A 389 -22.14 21.09 45.79
CA GLY A 389 -22.08 21.20 44.32
C GLY A 389 -21.89 19.84 43.64
N THR A 390 -21.55 19.85 42.36
CA THR A 390 -21.17 18.64 41.60
C THR A 390 -19.64 18.51 41.55
N ARG A 391 -19.13 17.30 41.81
CA ARG A 391 -17.73 16.91 41.60
C ARG A 391 -17.66 15.99 40.38
N TYR A 392 -16.74 16.30 39.49
CA TYR A 392 -16.33 15.46 38.38
C TYR A 392 -15.07 14.71 38.78
N ARG A 393 -15.11 13.39 38.66
CA ARG A 393 -14.01 12.49 38.96
C ARG A 393 -13.59 11.79 37.68
N LEU A 394 -12.34 11.99 37.30
CA LEU A 394 -11.71 11.34 36.15
C LEU A 394 -10.80 10.23 36.66
N THR A 395 -11.01 9.02 36.19
CA THR A 395 -10.16 7.86 36.52
C THR A 395 -9.57 7.29 35.25
N PHE A 396 -8.25 7.11 35.24
CA PHE A 396 -7.51 6.56 34.11
C PHE A 396 -6.26 5.81 34.62
N THR A 397 -5.59 5.11 33.71
CA THR A 397 -4.44 4.25 34.04
C THR A 397 -3.32 4.54 33.06
N LEU A 398 -2.10 4.70 33.58
CA LEU A 398 -0.93 5.05 32.79
C LEU A 398 0.20 4.04 33.00
N PRO A 399 1.06 3.82 31.99
CA PRO A 399 2.24 2.96 32.13
C PRO A 399 3.36 3.63 32.94
N GLU A 400 3.35 4.96 33.00
CA GLU A 400 4.36 5.80 33.66
C GLU A 400 3.68 6.80 34.62
N PRO A 401 4.36 7.21 35.70
CA PRO A 401 3.77 8.10 36.70
C PRO A 401 3.53 9.51 36.11
N PRO A 402 2.28 10.03 36.15
CA PRO A 402 1.98 11.39 35.70
C PRO A 402 2.29 12.43 36.78
N PHE A 403 3.38 12.25 37.55
CA PHE A 403 3.73 13.11 38.68
C PHE A 403 5.20 13.51 38.57
N ARG A 404 5.56 14.71 39.05
CA ARG A 404 6.96 15.08 39.33
C ARG A 404 7.26 15.09 40.83
N LEU A 405 6.25 15.11 41.69
CA LEU A 405 6.43 15.07 43.15
C LEU A 405 6.89 13.69 43.64
N PRO A 406 8.04 13.58 44.36
CA PRO A 406 8.58 12.30 44.81
C PRO A 406 7.61 11.44 45.62
N ARG A 407 6.81 12.04 46.52
CA ARG A 407 5.82 11.30 47.31
C ARG A 407 4.71 10.67 46.45
N LYS A 408 4.29 11.35 45.38
CA LYS A 408 3.23 10.85 44.48
C LYS A 408 3.78 9.80 43.52
N ILE A 409 5.03 9.95 43.08
CA ILE A 409 5.79 8.92 42.35
C ILE A 409 5.92 7.66 43.21
N ALA A 410 6.31 7.80 44.48
CA ALA A 410 6.40 6.67 45.41
C ALA A 410 5.04 6.00 45.65
N ALA A 411 3.97 6.79 45.79
CA ALA A 411 2.60 6.28 45.97
C ALA A 411 2.03 5.56 44.73
N PHE A 412 2.55 5.84 43.53
CA PHE A 412 2.15 5.17 42.29
C PHE A 412 2.60 3.70 42.23
N GLY A 413 3.73 3.36 42.86
CA GLY A 413 4.25 1.99 43.01
C GLY A 413 4.99 1.41 41.78
N THR A 414 5.56 0.19 41.92
CA THR A 414 6.39 -0.50 40.90
C THR A 414 5.71 -1.68 40.20
N ALA A 415 4.56 -2.16 40.67
CA ALA A 415 3.90 -3.35 40.14
C ALA A 415 3.12 -3.06 38.85
N ARG A 416 3.67 -3.48 37.70
CA ARG A 416 3.06 -3.31 36.38
C ARG A 416 2.10 -4.47 36.08
N LYS A 417 0.79 -4.23 36.20
CA LYS A 417 -0.19 -5.08 35.51
C LYS A 417 -0.16 -4.78 34.02
N ASP A 418 -0.06 -5.84 33.25
CA ASP A 418 -0.10 -5.87 31.80
C ASP A 418 -1.17 -4.94 31.19
N VAL A 419 -0.69 -3.92 30.48
CA VAL A 419 -1.49 -2.81 29.91
C VAL A 419 -2.22 -3.23 28.63
N SER A 420 -1.86 -4.36 28.02
CA SER A 420 -2.34 -4.74 26.67
C SER A 420 -3.85 -5.06 26.60
N ARG A 421 -4.50 -5.41 27.72
CA ARG A 421 -5.96 -5.60 27.82
C ARG A 421 -6.76 -4.29 27.83
N ARG A 422 -6.10 -3.12 27.94
CA ARG A 422 -6.74 -1.84 28.30
C ARG A 422 -6.83 -0.83 27.15
N ASN A 423 -6.31 -1.15 25.96
CA ASN A 423 -6.37 -0.30 24.76
C ASN A 423 -7.64 -0.52 23.92
N LEU A 424 -8.78 -0.85 24.56
CA LEU A 424 -10.06 -1.06 23.90
C LEU A 424 -11.17 -0.25 24.59
N VAL A 425 -12.08 0.32 23.79
CA VAL A 425 -13.31 0.95 24.25
C VAL A 425 -14.48 0.07 23.83
N TYR A 426 -15.23 -0.46 24.78
CA TYR A 426 -16.36 -1.34 24.48
C TYR A 426 -17.53 -0.55 23.92
N VAL A 427 -18.23 -1.14 22.95
CA VAL A 427 -19.51 -0.63 22.47
C VAL A 427 -20.59 -1.12 23.43
N THR A 428 -21.33 -0.20 24.02
CA THR A 428 -22.30 -0.47 25.10
C THR A 428 -23.75 -0.43 24.66
N ALA A 429 -24.06 0.37 23.64
CA ALA A 429 -25.36 0.46 23.00
C ALA A 429 -25.20 0.90 21.53
N VAL A 430 -26.08 0.42 20.66
CA VAL A 430 -26.24 0.90 19.28
C VAL A 430 -27.74 1.05 19.05
N GLU A 431 -28.22 2.29 19.03
CA GLU A 431 -29.65 2.60 19.08
C GLU A 431 -30.07 3.32 17.80
N PRO A 432 -31.15 2.91 17.11
CA PRO A 432 -31.64 3.64 15.95
C PRO A 432 -32.08 5.05 16.36
N VAL A 433 -31.76 6.04 15.52
CA VAL A 433 -32.19 7.42 15.69
C VAL A 433 -32.87 7.92 14.43
N ALA A 434 -33.65 9.00 14.54
CA ALA A 434 -34.21 9.67 13.37
C ALA A 434 -33.08 10.00 12.38
N SER A 435 -33.36 9.82 11.08
CA SER A 435 -32.40 10.12 10.02
C SER A 435 -31.83 11.53 10.18
N ARG A 436 -30.51 11.64 10.09
CA ARG A 436 -29.78 12.92 10.15
C ARG A 436 -29.05 13.17 8.85
N PRO A 437 -28.74 14.44 8.52
CA PRO A 437 -27.78 14.73 7.47
C PRO A 437 -26.44 14.09 7.84
N VAL A 438 -25.90 13.26 6.95
CA VAL A 438 -24.63 12.57 7.14
C VAL A 438 -23.69 12.89 5.99
N ARG A 439 -22.38 12.85 6.23
CA ARG A 439 -21.36 13.17 5.23
C ARG A 439 -20.24 12.14 5.30
N CYS A 440 -19.73 11.75 4.14
CA CYS A 440 -18.55 10.88 4.03
C CYS A 440 -17.31 11.73 3.73
N ILE A 441 -16.17 11.29 4.26
CA ILE A 441 -14.85 11.76 3.86
C ILE A 441 -13.98 10.59 3.41
N GLY A 442 -13.12 10.82 2.43
CA GLY A 442 -12.00 9.95 2.13
C GLY A 442 -10.75 10.48 2.83
N VAL A 443 -9.93 9.58 3.38
CA VAL A 443 -8.68 9.93 4.06
C VAL A 443 -7.49 9.24 3.41
N ASP A 444 -6.33 9.90 3.47
CA ASP A 444 -5.06 9.46 2.89
C ASP A 444 -4.24 8.52 3.78
N SER A 445 -4.91 7.74 4.63
CA SER A 445 -4.29 6.75 5.50
C SER A 445 -4.20 5.36 4.81
N PRO A 446 -3.07 4.64 4.88
CA PRO A 446 -2.95 3.25 4.40
C PRO A 446 -3.93 2.28 5.06
N THR A 447 -4.36 2.57 6.29
CA THR A 447 -5.35 1.78 7.03
C THR A 447 -6.78 2.26 6.77
N ARG A 448 -6.95 3.36 6.04
CA ARG A 448 -8.25 3.95 5.73
C ARG A 448 -9.04 4.35 6.99
N LEU A 449 -8.35 4.48 8.13
CA LEU A 449 -8.93 4.87 9.43
C LEU A 449 -8.69 6.35 9.75
N PHE A 450 -9.67 6.98 10.41
CA PHE A 450 -9.56 8.31 11.00
C PHE A 450 -10.28 8.40 12.34
N LEU A 451 -9.89 9.36 13.18
CA LEU A 451 -10.49 9.59 14.49
C LEU A 451 -11.75 10.45 14.37
N ALA A 452 -12.80 10.06 15.06
CA ALA A 452 -14.06 10.80 15.13
C ALA A 452 -14.60 10.86 16.56
N GLY A 453 -15.36 11.91 16.85
CA GLY A 453 -16.03 12.12 18.12
C GLY A 453 -15.12 12.55 19.27
N PRO A 454 -15.70 12.99 20.40
CA PRO A 454 -14.95 13.41 21.60
C PRO A 454 -14.10 12.30 22.24
N GLY A 455 -14.39 11.04 21.89
CA GLY A 455 -13.64 9.86 22.32
C GLY A 455 -12.35 9.62 21.55
N LEU A 456 -12.10 10.37 20.45
CA LEU A 456 -11.03 10.09 19.49
C LEU A 456 -11.14 8.64 18.96
N THR A 457 -12.34 8.25 18.52
CA THR A 457 -12.67 6.88 18.15
C THR A 457 -12.30 6.60 16.69
N PRO A 458 -11.48 5.57 16.38
CA PRO A 458 -11.14 5.19 14.99
C PRO A 458 -12.32 4.65 14.15
N THR A 459 -12.46 5.07 12.89
CA THR A 459 -13.53 4.66 11.92
C THR A 459 -13.01 4.62 10.45
N HIS A 460 -13.67 3.93 9.47
CA HIS A 460 -13.06 3.44 8.19
C HIS A 460 -13.67 3.90 6.81
N ASN A 461 -12.93 3.90 5.66
CA ASN A 461 -13.37 4.17 4.24
C ASN A 461 -12.98 3.09 3.11
N SER A 462 -13.73 2.83 1.98
CA SER A 462 -13.35 1.94 0.78
C SER A 462 -14.22 2.10 -0.55
N PHE A 463 -13.88 1.46 -1.71
CA PHE A 463 -14.53 1.48 -3.10
C PHE A 463 -14.88 0.09 -3.74
N SER A 464 -15.51 0.06 -4.95
CA SER A 464 -16.73 -0.72 -5.27
C SER A 464 -16.80 -1.71 -6.47
N TYR A 465 -15.72 -2.21 -7.12
CA TYR A 465 -15.89 -3.15 -8.28
C TYR A 465 -16.25 -4.59 -7.87
N GLY A 466 -16.05 -4.98 -6.61
CA GLY A 466 -16.48 -6.29 -6.11
C GLY A 466 -18.00 -6.44 -6.06
N VAL A 467 -18.72 -5.32 -5.89
CA VAL A 467 -20.19 -5.30 -5.77
C VAL A 467 -20.91 -5.80 -7.03
N PRO A 468 -20.66 -5.24 -8.24
CA PRO A 468 -21.29 -5.73 -9.44
C PRO A 468 -20.89 -7.19 -9.76
N ALA A 469 -19.68 -7.63 -9.39
CA ALA A 469 -19.27 -9.03 -9.53
C ALA A 469 -20.08 -9.97 -8.61
N GLY A 470 -20.24 -9.59 -7.33
CA GLY A 470 -21.05 -10.34 -6.38
C GLY A 470 -22.53 -10.36 -6.75
N LEU A 471 -23.08 -9.24 -7.23
CA LEU A 471 -24.47 -9.18 -7.71
C LEU A 471 -24.71 -10.03 -8.96
N LEU A 472 -23.73 -10.10 -9.87
CA LEU A 472 -23.83 -10.96 -11.05
C LEU A 472 -24.05 -12.40 -10.60
N ALA A 473 -23.22 -12.87 -9.66
CA ALA A 473 -23.37 -14.20 -9.09
C ALA A 473 -24.70 -14.40 -8.35
N ALA A 474 -25.06 -13.47 -7.47
CA ALA A 474 -26.28 -13.57 -6.67
C ALA A 474 -27.56 -13.57 -7.50
N THR A 475 -27.63 -12.78 -8.58
CA THR A 475 -28.86 -12.59 -9.37
C THR A 475 -28.97 -13.50 -10.58
N THR A 476 -27.84 -13.98 -11.13
CA THR A 476 -27.83 -14.77 -12.37
C THR A 476 -27.17 -16.14 -12.24
N GLY A 477 -26.48 -16.42 -11.12
CA GLY A 477 -25.65 -17.62 -10.96
C GLY A 477 -24.37 -17.63 -11.81
N ARG A 478 -24.10 -16.56 -12.56
CA ARG A 478 -22.91 -16.41 -13.41
C ARG A 478 -21.69 -16.06 -12.56
N ARG A 479 -20.53 -16.63 -12.91
CA ARG A 479 -19.30 -16.52 -12.10
C ARG A 479 -18.32 -15.53 -12.71
N ALA A 480 -17.57 -14.81 -11.87
CA ALA A 480 -16.63 -13.80 -12.30
C ALA A 480 -15.20 -14.05 -11.80
N VAL A 481 -14.20 -13.59 -12.57
CA VAL A 481 -12.80 -13.57 -12.16
C VAL A 481 -12.34 -12.13 -11.99
N ILE A 482 -11.71 -11.79 -10.88
CA ILE A 482 -11.02 -10.52 -10.65
C ILE A 482 -9.51 -10.78 -10.70
N SER A 483 -8.81 -10.14 -11.63
CA SER A 483 -7.36 -10.24 -11.79
C SER A 483 -6.69 -8.94 -11.35
N THR A 484 -5.64 -9.04 -10.53
CA THR A 484 -4.87 -7.88 -10.06
C THR A 484 -3.37 -8.00 -10.36
N GLU A 485 -2.66 -6.88 -10.28
CA GLU A 485 -1.22 -6.86 -10.60
C GLU A 485 -0.36 -7.57 -9.54
N SER A 486 -0.69 -7.48 -8.25
CA SER A 486 0.17 -7.94 -7.16
C SER A 486 -0.54 -8.78 -6.11
N LEU A 487 0.20 -9.67 -5.44
CA LEU A 487 -0.32 -10.46 -4.31
C LEU A 487 -0.79 -9.59 -3.14
N ALA A 488 -0.21 -8.40 -2.95
CA ALA A 488 -0.64 -7.48 -1.90
C ALA A 488 -2.05 -6.91 -2.18
N LEU A 489 -2.34 -6.57 -3.44
CA LEU A 489 -3.68 -6.13 -3.86
C LEU A 489 -4.70 -7.27 -3.74
N GLN A 490 -4.30 -8.51 -4.03
CA GLN A 490 -5.21 -9.66 -3.81
C GLN A 490 -5.59 -9.83 -2.35
N SER A 491 -4.61 -9.81 -1.44
CA SER A 491 -4.87 -9.88 0.00
C SER A 491 -5.77 -8.74 0.44
N GLN A 492 -5.57 -7.53 -0.09
CA GLN A 492 -6.46 -6.41 0.19
C GLN A 492 -7.91 -6.69 -0.21
N ILE A 493 -8.13 -7.19 -1.43
CA ILE A 493 -9.49 -7.52 -1.90
C ILE A 493 -10.10 -8.62 -1.02
N ILE A 494 -9.36 -9.70 -0.75
CA ILE A 494 -9.90 -10.87 -0.06
C ILE A 494 -10.09 -10.64 1.44
N ASP A 495 -9.11 -10.03 2.10
CA ASP A 495 -9.12 -9.87 3.57
C ASP A 495 -9.94 -8.65 4.02
N LYS A 496 -10.22 -7.69 3.12
CA LYS A 496 -10.89 -6.42 3.46
C LYS A 496 -12.13 -6.11 2.64
N ASP A 497 -12.03 -6.08 1.31
CA ASP A 497 -13.12 -5.58 0.46
C ASP A 497 -14.22 -6.65 0.25
N ALA A 498 -13.83 -7.90 0.02
CA ALA A 498 -14.74 -9.01 -0.23
C ALA A 498 -15.72 -9.27 0.92
N PRO A 499 -15.32 -9.31 2.21
CA PRO A 499 -16.27 -9.50 3.31
C PRO A 499 -17.36 -8.43 3.36
N VAL A 500 -17.01 -7.18 3.04
CA VAL A 500 -17.95 -6.05 3.00
C VAL A 500 -18.91 -6.19 1.81
N VAL A 501 -18.39 -6.62 0.66
CA VAL A 501 -19.19 -6.88 -0.54
C VAL A 501 -20.16 -8.04 -0.34
N VAL A 502 -19.70 -9.18 0.19
CA VAL A 502 -20.52 -10.37 0.43
C VAL A 502 -21.73 -10.01 1.31
N GLU A 503 -21.50 -9.28 2.40
CA GLU A 503 -22.58 -8.85 3.27
C GLU A 503 -23.56 -7.90 2.56
N ALA A 504 -23.03 -6.91 1.82
CA ALA A 504 -23.87 -5.95 1.10
C ALA A 504 -24.74 -6.62 0.03
N VAL A 505 -24.17 -7.57 -0.73
CA VAL A 505 -24.89 -8.35 -1.74
C VAL A 505 -25.94 -9.24 -1.08
N LYS A 506 -25.59 -9.93 0.02
CA LYS A 506 -26.53 -10.75 0.78
C LYS A 506 -27.68 -9.93 1.35
N ALA A 507 -27.41 -8.73 1.86
CA ALA A 507 -28.44 -7.83 2.35
C ALA A 507 -29.38 -7.34 1.23
N ALA A 508 -28.84 -7.07 0.03
CA ALA A 508 -29.62 -6.57 -1.10
C ALA A 508 -30.40 -7.67 -1.86
N THR A 509 -29.88 -8.91 -1.90
CA THR A 509 -30.43 -10.00 -2.74
C THR A 509 -30.96 -11.20 -1.95
N GLY A 510 -30.59 -11.34 -0.67
CA GLY A 510 -30.85 -12.54 0.13
C GLY A 510 -29.92 -13.72 -0.17
N VAL A 511 -29.03 -13.62 -1.17
CA VAL A 511 -28.11 -14.69 -1.59
C VAL A 511 -26.71 -14.42 -1.06
N GLU A 512 -26.12 -15.41 -0.39
CA GLU A 512 -24.73 -15.34 0.08
C GLU A 512 -23.79 -15.79 -1.04
N VAL A 513 -22.85 -14.92 -1.42
CA VAL A 513 -21.86 -15.18 -2.46
C VAL A 513 -20.49 -15.43 -1.86
N THR A 514 -19.66 -16.20 -2.56
CA THR A 514 -18.34 -16.64 -2.11
C THR A 514 -17.22 -16.01 -2.91
N PHE A 515 -16.22 -15.47 -2.22
CA PHE A 515 -14.99 -14.94 -2.80
C PHE A 515 -13.82 -15.83 -2.38
N GLU A 516 -13.02 -16.28 -3.34
CA GLU A 516 -11.82 -17.10 -3.06
C GLU A 516 -10.61 -16.61 -3.83
N VAL A 517 -9.42 -16.90 -3.30
CA VAL A 517 -8.14 -16.52 -3.91
C VAL A 517 -7.49 -17.69 -4.64
N LEU A 518 -7.03 -17.45 -5.87
CA LEU A 518 -6.18 -18.36 -6.62
C LEU A 518 -4.79 -17.77 -6.84
N LYS A 519 -3.79 -18.44 -6.27
CA LYS A 519 -2.37 -18.11 -6.40
C LYS A 519 -1.66 -19.17 -7.24
N GLY A 520 -0.52 -18.82 -7.84
CA GLY A 520 0.32 -19.78 -8.54
C GLY A 520 0.81 -20.91 -7.61
N TRP A 521 0.97 -22.11 -8.16
CA TRP A 521 1.21 -23.35 -7.41
C TRP A 521 2.41 -23.27 -6.44
N SER A 522 3.50 -22.61 -6.84
CA SER A 522 4.71 -22.42 -6.03
C SER A 522 4.53 -21.47 -4.84
N ASN A 523 3.42 -20.73 -4.76
CA ASN A 523 3.12 -19.89 -3.59
C ASN A 523 2.58 -20.71 -2.42
N TRP A 524 2.24 -21.98 -2.63
CA TRP A 524 1.72 -22.87 -1.60
C TRP A 524 2.82 -23.76 -1.04
N SER A 525 2.73 -24.02 0.26
CA SER A 525 3.58 -25.01 0.92
C SER A 525 3.24 -26.41 0.45
N CYS A 526 4.27 -27.25 0.33
CA CYS A 526 4.18 -28.66 -0.04
C CYS A 526 4.76 -29.50 1.09
N ILE A 527 3.89 -30.19 1.83
CA ILE A 527 4.32 -31.03 2.96
C ILE A 527 5.31 -32.10 2.53
N LYS A 528 5.14 -32.68 1.33
CA LYS A 528 6.07 -33.65 0.76
C LYS A 528 7.48 -33.07 0.56
N ALA A 529 7.57 -31.82 0.09
CA ALA A 529 8.85 -31.13 -0.07
C ALA A 529 9.50 -30.84 1.29
N ALA A 530 8.70 -30.36 2.25
CA ALA A 530 9.17 -30.09 3.62
C ALA A 530 9.69 -31.34 4.34
N ILE A 531 9.06 -32.52 4.17
CA ILE A 531 9.57 -33.80 4.69
C ILE A 531 10.94 -34.11 4.10
N GLY A 532 11.12 -33.92 2.78
CA GLY A 532 12.42 -34.10 2.13
C GLY A 532 13.49 -33.17 2.74
N THR A 533 13.17 -31.88 2.88
CA THR A 533 14.08 -30.90 3.51
C THR A 533 14.35 -31.22 4.98
N ALA A 534 13.38 -31.77 5.72
CA ALA A 534 13.55 -32.17 7.10
C ALA A 534 14.59 -33.29 7.25
N HIS A 535 14.48 -34.36 6.47
CA HIS A 535 15.46 -35.45 6.51
C HIS A 535 16.85 -34.99 6.06
N ASP A 536 16.93 -34.10 5.05
CA ASP A 536 18.19 -33.48 4.65
C ASP A 536 18.83 -32.69 5.80
N LEU A 537 18.02 -31.92 6.53
CA LEU A 537 18.48 -31.18 7.71
C LEU A 537 18.96 -32.13 8.81
N LEU A 538 18.34 -33.29 8.98
CA LEU A 538 18.72 -34.30 9.96
C LEU A 538 19.88 -35.20 9.49
N GLY A 539 20.33 -35.09 8.24
CA GLY A 539 21.39 -35.92 7.66
C GLY A 539 20.96 -37.36 7.38
N GLU A 540 19.66 -37.60 7.19
CA GLU A 540 19.09 -38.94 7.01
C GLU A 540 18.83 -39.25 5.54
N MET A 541 19.20 -40.46 5.10
CA MET A 541 18.77 -41.00 3.81
C MET A 541 17.49 -41.83 3.99
N VAL A 542 16.34 -41.23 3.66
CA VAL A 542 15.03 -41.91 3.72
C VAL A 542 14.38 -41.93 2.33
N ASP A 543 14.01 -43.12 1.85
CA ASP A 543 13.21 -43.25 0.61
C ASP A 543 11.74 -42.93 0.89
N THR A 544 11.37 -41.67 0.65
CA THR A 544 10.02 -41.16 0.85
C THR A 544 9.13 -41.28 -0.40
N GLY A 545 9.56 -42.03 -1.43
CA GLY A 545 8.89 -42.12 -2.73
C GLY A 545 7.49 -42.78 -2.68
N GLN A 546 7.31 -43.75 -1.80
CA GLN A 546 6.04 -44.45 -1.54
C GLN A 546 5.53 -44.29 -0.10
N TRP A 547 6.31 -43.61 0.74
CA TRP A 547 6.00 -43.45 2.15
C TRP A 547 4.91 -42.39 2.36
N ALA A 548 3.84 -42.81 3.02
CA ALA A 548 2.80 -41.91 3.53
C ALA A 548 2.92 -41.87 5.06
N PRO A 549 3.65 -40.90 5.64
CA PRO A 549 3.78 -40.79 7.09
C PRO A 549 2.41 -40.63 7.74
N SER A 550 2.22 -41.33 8.87
CA SER A 550 1.12 -41.08 9.79
C SER A 550 1.33 -39.74 10.51
N ASP A 551 0.29 -39.23 11.16
CA ASP A 551 0.39 -38.04 12.01
C ASP A 551 1.47 -38.21 13.09
N ALA A 552 1.65 -39.42 13.64
CA ALA A 552 2.67 -39.72 14.63
C ALA A 552 4.09 -39.65 14.04
N ASP A 553 4.28 -40.07 12.79
CA ASP A 553 5.57 -39.96 12.10
C ASP A 553 5.94 -38.49 11.85
N LEU A 554 4.95 -37.66 11.51
CA LEU A 554 5.13 -36.21 11.35
C LEU A 554 5.45 -35.53 12.68
N ASP A 555 4.76 -35.89 13.76
CA ASP A 555 5.02 -35.36 15.10
C ASP A 555 6.45 -35.70 15.57
N LEU A 556 6.91 -36.94 15.36
CA LEU A 556 8.28 -37.35 15.68
C LEU A 556 9.30 -36.56 14.85
N LEU A 557 9.03 -36.34 13.55
CA LEU A 557 9.91 -35.56 12.70
C LEU A 557 9.98 -34.09 13.14
N ILE A 558 8.86 -33.53 13.59
CA ILE A 558 8.76 -32.18 14.16
C ILE A 558 9.62 -32.07 15.42
N GLU A 559 9.44 -32.98 16.40
CA GLU A 559 10.20 -32.99 17.67
C GLU A 559 11.71 -33.02 17.42
N ARG A 560 12.15 -33.87 16.48
CA ARG A 560 13.58 -34.01 16.14
C ARG A 560 14.18 -32.77 15.47
N LEU A 561 13.36 -31.93 14.85
CA LEU A 561 13.80 -30.67 14.25
C LEU A 561 13.89 -29.53 15.27
N GLU A 562 13.25 -29.65 16.45
CA GLU A 562 13.19 -28.55 17.43
C GLU A 562 14.59 -28.14 17.92
N ASP A 563 15.52 -29.08 18.03
CA ASP A 563 16.93 -28.82 18.40
C ASP A 563 17.67 -27.91 17.40
N GLY A 564 17.17 -27.80 16.16
CA GLY A 564 17.74 -26.94 15.12
C GLY A 564 17.17 -25.51 15.11
N LEU A 565 16.19 -25.19 15.96
CA LEU A 565 15.58 -23.86 16.00
C LEU A 565 16.57 -22.80 16.53
N GLY A 566 16.74 -21.72 15.78
CA GLY A 566 17.67 -20.64 16.15
C GLY A 566 19.15 -20.92 15.87
N ASP A 567 19.47 -22.04 15.20
CA ASP A 567 20.84 -22.38 14.82
C ASP A 567 21.42 -21.34 13.82
N PRO A 568 22.51 -20.63 14.18
CA PRO A 568 23.11 -19.58 13.34
C PRO A 568 23.96 -20.12 12.18
N THR A 569 24.13 -21.43 12.03
CA THR A 569 24.96 -22.06 10.99
C THR A 569 24.48 -21.65 9.60
N VAL A 570 25.37 -21.06 8.81
CA VAL A 570 25.07 -20.66 7.43
C VAL A 570 25.14 -21.88 6.51
N MET A 571 24.05 -22.13 5.79
CA MET A 571 23.92 -23.17 4.78
C MET A 571 23.88 -22.55 3.39
N ARG A 572 24.42 -23.27 2.41
CA ARG A 572 24.35 -22.90 1.00
C ARG A 572 23.25 -23.73 0.32
N LEU A 573 22.27 -23.04 -0.26
CA LEU A 573 21.16 -23.66 -0.97
C LEU A 573 21.46 -23.83 -2.45
N ASP A 574 20.65 -24.65 -3.11
CA ASP A 574 20.66 -24.80 -4.57
C ASP A 574 20.53 -23.42 -5.25
N GLY A 575 21.40 -23.13 -6.21
CA GLY A 575 21.46 -21.82 -6.86
C GLY A 575 22.42 -20.81 -6.22
N GLY A 576 23.12 -21.19 -5.14
CA GLY A 576 24.21 -20.40 -4.56
C GLY A 576 23.76 -19.36 -3.52
N ALA A 577 22.46 -19.29 -3.21
CA ALA A 577 21.95 -18.49 -2.12
C ALA A 577 22.39 -19.05 -0.76
N THR A 578 22.52 -18.19 0.24
CA THR A 578 22.86 -18.58 1.62
C THR A 578 21.67 -18.30 2.55
N THR A 579 21.48 -19.19 3.52
CA THR A 579 20.48 -19.06 4.58
C THR A 579 21.04 -19.55 5.90
N THR A 580 20.34 -19.33 7.01
CA THR A 580 20.71 -19.97 8.29
C THR A 580 19.93 -21.26 8.48
N ARG A 581 20.55 -22.25 9.12
CA ARG A 581 19.90 -23.51 9.47
C ARG A 581 18.64 -23.26 10.29
N GLY A 582 18.71 -22.37 11.29
CA GLY A 582 17.56 -22.00 12.11
C GLY A 582 16.38 -21.41 11.33
N THR A 583 16.64 -20.54 10.33
CA THR A 583 15.60 -19.99 9.44
C THR A 583 14.89 -21.10 8.66
N LEU A 584 15.66 -22.02 8.08
CA LEU A 584 15.11 -23.10 7.27
C LEU A 584 14.36 -24.14 8.12
N VAL A 585 14.90 -24.49 9.30
CA VAL A 585 14.22 -25.35 10.28
C VAL A 585 12.88 -24.74 10.70
N ALA A 586 12.83 -23.45 11.02
CA ALA A 586 11.58 -22.78 11.39
C ALA A 586 10.52 -22.84 10.27
N LEU A 587 10.94 -22.68 9.02
CA LEU A 587 10.07 -22.78 7.84
C LEU A 587 9.55 -24.20 7.64
N VAL A 588 10.44 -25.20 7.65
CA VAL A 588 10.07 -26.62 7.51
C VAL A 588 9.13 -27.04 8.64
N HIS A 589 9.47 -26.69 9.88
CA HIS A 589 8.67 -26.96 11.06
C HIS A 589 7.25 -26.37 10.94
N TRP A 590 7.11 -25.14 10.45
CA TRP A 590 5.80 -24.52 10.20
C TRP A 590 4.98 -25.27 9.13
N VAL A 591 5.63 -25.75 8.05
CA VAL A 591 4.95 -26.52 6.99
C VAL A 591 4.52 -27.89 7.50
N LEU A 592 5.35 -28.60 8.25
CA LEU A 592 5.00 -29.91 8.80
C LEU A 592 3.80 -29.81 9.76
N ARG A 593 3.74 -28.76 10.57
CA ARG A 593 2.59 -28.51 11.48
C ARG A 593 1.26 -28.26 10.76
N GLN A 594 1.26 -27.99 9.45
CA GLN A 594 0.02 -27.82 8.68
C GLN A 594 -0.87 -29.07 8.70
N HIS A 595 -0.34 -30.25 9.03
CA HIS A 595 -1.13 -31.48 9.20
C HIS A 595 -2.07 -31.45 10.40
N LYS A 596 -1.83 -30.60 11.41
CA LYS A 596 -2.68 -30.42 12.61
C LYS A 596 -3.68 -29.26 12.48
N VAL A 597 -3.58 -28.46 11.42
CA VAL A 597 -4.45 -27.30 11.23
C VAL A 597 -5.64 -27.71 10.36
N ALA A 598 -6.77 -27.04 10.54
CA ALA A 598 -7.94 -27.25 9.69
C ALA A 598 -7.58 -27.18 8.19
N GLU A 599 -8.26 -27.96 7.37
CA GLU A 599 -7.97 -28.11 5.94
C GLU A 599 -8.05 -26.78 5.18
N ASP A 600 -8.99 -25.93 5.59
CA ASP A 600 -9.26 -24.58 5.10
C ASP A 600 -8.24 -23.53 5.55
N ALA A 601 -7.40 -23.83 6.55
CA ALA A 601 -6.41 -22.90 7.04
C ALA A 601 -5.37 -22.55 5.96
N PRO A 602 -4.97 -21.27 5.87
CA PRO A 602 -4.05 -20.80 4.84
C PRO A 602 -2.67 -21.44 5.02
N GLY A 603 -2.11 -21.95 3.92
CA GLY A 603 -0.82 -22.64 3.87
C GLY A 603 0.08 -22.10 2.76
N ASP A 604 -0.08 -20.82 2.42
CA ASP A 604 0.70 -20.13 1.40
C ASP A 604 1.80 -19.25 1.99
N ARG A 605 2.73 -18.79 1.14
CA ARG A 605 3.89 -17.99 1.55
C ARG A 605 3.53 -16.75 2.36
N HIS A 606 2.40 -16.12 2.07
CA HIS A 606 1.96 -14.92 2.78
C HIS A 606 1.51 -15.24 4.21
N SER A 607 1.02 -16.46 4.44
CA SER A 607 0.57 -16.93 5.76
C SER A 607 1.70 -17.39 6.69
N TYR A 608 2.94 -17.50 6.18
CA TYR A 608 4.10 -17.83 6.99
C TYR A 608 4.49 -16.64 7.89
N PRO A 609 4.55 -16.79 9.23
CA PRO A 609 4.84 -15.68 10.14
C PRO A 609 6.30 -15.22 10.12
N GLY A 610 7.23 -16.03 9.60
CA GLY A 610 8.64 -15.70 9.50
C GLY A 610 9.02 -15.01 8.18
N ALA A 611 10.26 -14.55 8.09
CA ALA A 611 10.83 -14.10 6.82
C ALA A 611 11.45 -15.29 6.08
N ALA A 612 11.10 -15.47 4.80
CA ALA A 612 11.69 -16.48 3.93
C ALA A 612 12.06 -15.83 2.58
N THR A 613 13.31 -16.02 2.17
CA THR A 613 13.74 -15.67 0.81
C THR A 613 13.10 -16.61 -0.22
N ASP A 614 13.20 -16.27 -1.51
CA ASP A 614 12.71 -17.16 -2.58
C ASP A 614 13.45 -18.50 -2.56
N ALA A 615 14.74 -18.49 -2.20
CA ALA A 615 15.55 -19.69 -2.06
C ALA A 615 15.08 -20.57 -0.90
N ASP A 616 14.77 -19.98 0.26
CA ASP A 616 14.22 -20.71 1.40
C ASP A 616 12.86 -21.34 1.05
N TRP A 617 11.97 -20.54 0.44
CA TRP A 617 10.63 -20.99 0.08
C TRP A 617 10.64 -22.12 -0.95
N SER A 618 11.62 -22.11 -1.87
CA SER A 618 11.80 -23.18 -2.87
C SER A 618 12.18 -24.54 -2.27
N GLN A 619 12.57 -24.59 -0.99
CA GLN A 619 12.83 -25.86 -0.28
C GLN A 619 11.52 -26.52 0.15
N VAL A 620 10.50 -25.74 0.51
CA VAL A 620 9.22 -26.25 1.04
C VAL A 620 8.05 -26.10 0.08
N SER A 621 8.30 -25.76 -1.18
CA SER A 621 7.29 -25.62 -2.23
C SER A 621 7.75 -26.32 -3.50
N VAL A 622 6.79 -26.62 -4.38
CA VAL A 622 7.06 -27.24 -5.68
C VAL A 622 6.29 -26.48 -6.76
N SER A 623 6.77 -26.52 -7.99
CA SER A 623 6.05 -26.08 -9.17
C SER A 623 5.11 -27.17 -9.71
N PRO A 624 4.18 -26.85 -10.62
CA PRO A 624 3.30 -27.85 -11.22
C PRO A 624 4.04 -28.97 -11.94
N SER A 625 5.20 -28.69 -12.55
CA SER A 625 6.00 -29.70 -13.27
C SER A 625 6.76 -30.65 -12.35
N GLU A 626 7.07 -30.23 -11.12
CA GLU A 626 7.69 -31.05 -10.09
C GLU A 626 6.67 -31.94 -9.35
N CYS A 627 5.43 -31.45 -9.28
CA CYS A 627 4.34 -32.10 -8.58
C CYS A 627 3.99 -33.46 -9.23
N PRO A 628 3.93 -34.58 -8.46
CA PRO A 628 3.46 -35.86 -8.99
C PRO A 628 1.96 -35.88 -9.33
N GLY A 629 1.21 -34.84 -8.94
CA GLY A 629 -0.24 -34.76 -9.08
C GLY A 629 -0.98 -35.45 -7.94
N ALA A 630 -2.23 -35.03 -7.68
CA ALA A 630 -3.01 -35.51 -6.54
C ALA A 630 -3.30 -37.03 -6.58
N LYS A 631 -3.44 -37.62 -7.77
CA LYS A 631 -3.70 -39.07 -7.93
C LYS A 631 -2.51 -39.94 -7.52
N SER A 632 -1.29 -39.43 -7.68
CA SER A 632 -0.04 -40.19 -7.47
C SER A 632 0.77 -39.68 -6.28
N CYS A 633 0.29 -38.65 -5.58
CA CYS A 633 0.97 -38.08 -4.42
C CYS A 633 0.50 -38.78 -3.13
N PRO A 634 1.40 -39.38 -2.32
CA PRO A 634 1.01 -39.97 -1.05
C PRO A 634 0.46 -38.94 -0.06
N MET A 635 0.82 -37.66 -0.23
CA MET A 635 0.40 -36.53 0.62
C MET A 635 -0.80 -35.76 0.08
N ALA A 636 -1.59 -36.34 -0.84
CA ALA A 636 -2.70 -35.66 -1.50
C ALA A 636 -3.74 -35.08 -0.51
N LYS A 637 -4.03 -35.78 0.59
CA LYS A 637 -4.98 -35.34 1.62
C LYS A 637 -4.55 -34.10 2.39
N LEU A 638 -3.25 -33.84 2.48
CA LEU A 638 -2.67 -32.68 3.19
C LEU A 638 -2.23 -31.59 2.20
N CYS A 639 -2.66 -31.68 0.94
CA CYS A 639 -2.18 -30.84 -0.15
C CYS A 639 -2.88 -29.48 -0.17
N LYS A 640 -2.26 -28.49 0.49
CA LYS A 640 -2.71 -27.08 0.49
C LYS A 640 -2.97 -26.48 -0.90
N PRO A 641 -2.12 -26.67 -1.94
CA PRO A 641 -2.44 -26.15 -3.26
C PRO A 641 -3.65 -26.83 -3.92
N ALA A 642 -3.88 -28.12 -3.67
CA ALA A 642 -5.05 -28.82 -4.19
C ALA A 642 -6.33 -28.34 -3.49
N ALA A 643 -6.32 -28.24 -2.16
CA ALA A 643 -7.44 -27.71 -1.38
C ALA A 643 -7.80 -26.27 -1.78
N ALA A 644 -6.79 -25.41 -1.99
CA ALA A 644 -7.02 -24.04 -2.48
C ALA A 644 -7.65 -24.03 -3.88
N LYS A 645 -7.21 -24.91 -4.77
CA LYS A 645 -7.79 -25.04 -6.11
C LYS A 645 -9.24 -25.55 -6.08
N GLU A 646 -9.57 -26.44 -5.15
CA GLU A 646 -10.93 -26.93 -4.95
C GLU A 646 -11.87 -25.84 -4.42
N ARG A 647 -11.42 -25.01 -3.48
CA ARG A 647 -12.19 -23.83 -3.03
C ARG A 647 -12.41 -22.84 -4.17
N ALA A 648 -11.36 -22.53 -4.92
CA ALA A 648 -11.44 -21.69 -6.11
C ALA A 648 -12.44 -22.21 -7.17
N ALA A 649 -12.57 -23.54 -7.31
CA ALA A 649 -13.52 -24.16 -8.22
C ALA A 649 -14.99 -23.95 -7.83
N ARG A 650 -15.27 -23.78 -6.53
CA ARG A 650 -16.61 -23.59 -6.00
C ARG A 650 -16.99 -22.12 -5.80
N ALA A 651 -16.02 -21.20 -5.96
CA ALA A 651 -16.22 -19.79 -5.70
C ALA A 651 -17.07 -19.11 -6.76
N ASP A 652 -17.94 -18.20 -6.32
CA ASP A 652 -18.75 -17.35 -7.19
C ASP A 652 -17.90 -16.25 -7.85
N VAL A 653 -16.99 -15.66 -7.07
CA VAL A 653 -16.04 -14.66 -7.54
C VAL A 653 -14.61 -15.11 -7.20
N LEU A 654 -13.80 -15.33 -8.23
CA LEU A 654 -12.43 -15.78 -8.08
C LEU A 654 -11.43 -14.62 -8.19
N VAL A 655 -10.61 -14.39 -7.17
CA VAL A 655 -9.55 -13.36 -7.20
C VAL A 655 -8.20 -14.01 -7.56
N THR A 656 -7.53 -13.52 -8.60
CA THR A 656 -6.27 -14.07 -9.13
C THR A 656 -5.28 -12.97 -9.53
N ASN A 657 -4.07 -13.33 -9.98
CA ASN A 657 -3.09 -12.36 -10.49
C ASN A 657 -3.08 -12.34 -12.01
N HIS A 658 -2.56 -11.25 -12.57
CA HIS A 658 -2.29 -11.15 -14.01
C HIS A 658 -1.32 -12.21 -14.51
N SER A 659 -0.39 -12.70 -13.68
CA SER A 659 0.60 -13.69 -14.10
C SER A 659 -0.04 -15.03 -14.50
N LEU A 660 -1.10 -15.47 -13.82
CA LEU A 660 -1.84 -16.68 -14.21
C LEU A 660 -2.60 -16.50 -15.52
N LEU A 661 -3.20 -15.32 -15.74
CA LEU A 661 -3.83 -14.99 -17.03
C LEU A 661 -2.79 -14.86 -18.15
N ALA A 662 -1.61 -14.32 -17.87
CA ALA A 662 -0.51 -14.22 -18.81
C ALA A 662 0.02 -15.60 -19.24
N VAL A 663 0.20 -16.52 -18.29
CA VAL A 663 0.61 -17.91 -18.61
C VAL A 663 -0.41 -18.56 -19.54
N GLN A 664 -1.70 -18.39 -19.26
CA GLN A 664 -2.77 -18.92 -20.10
C GLN A 664 -2.78 -18.31 -21.49
N ALA A 665 -2.64 -16.98 -21.59
CA ALA A 665 -2.58 -16.28 -22.85
C ALA A 665 -1.41 -16.77 -23.72
N SER A 666 -0.20 -16.80 -23.16
CA SER A 666 1.02 -17.09 -23.92
C SER A 666 1.20 -18.58 -24.21
N LYS A 667 0.96 -19.46 -23.24
CA LYS A 667 1.18 -20.91 -23.40
C LYS A 667 -0.03 -21.65 -23.99
N ARG A 668 -1.14 -20.95 -24.24
CA ARG A 668 -2.39 -21.54 -24.79
C ARG A 668 -2.92 -22.71 -23.97
N VAL A 669 -2.73 -22.66 -22.65
CA VAL A 669 -3.20 -23.68 -21.70
C VAL A 669 -4.24 -23.08 -20.77
N SER A 670 -5.34 -23.80 -20.54
CA SER A 670 -6.41 -23.35 -19.63
C SER A 670 -5.96 -23.45 -18.16
N VAL A 671 -5.42 -22.35 -17.61
CA VAL A 671 -4.97 -22.25 -16.22
C VAL A 671 -6.11 -21.81 -15.30
N VAL A 672 -6.84 -20.77 -15.72
CA VAL A 672 -7.95 -20.15 -14.99
C VAL A 672 -9.24 -20.27 -15.80
N ILE A 673 -9.35 -19.54 -16.91
CA ILE A 673 -10.54 -19.54 -17.76
C ILE A 673 -10.56 -20.80 -18.64
N GLY A 674 -11.72 -21.46 -18.72
CA GLY A 674 -11.87 -22.73 -19.44
C GLY A 674 -11.11 -23.90 -18.81
N SER A 675 -10.65 -23.78 -17.57
CA SER A 675 -10.02 -24.88 -16.85
C SER A 675 -11.08 -25.86 -16.37
N ALA A 676 -11.02 -27.13 -16.80
CA ALA A 676 -11.96 -28.17 -16.38
C ALA A 676 -12.07 -28.29 -14.85
N SER A 677 -10.99 -28.02 -14.13
CA SER A 677 -10.96 -28.06 -12.67
C SER A 677 -11.57 -26.86 -11.95
N LEU A 678 -11.70 -25.70 -12.60
CA LEU A 678 -12.26 -24.49 -11.99
C LEU A 678 -13.69 -24.19 -12.46
N GLY A 679 -14.14 -24.89 -13.50
CA GLY A 679 -15.46 -24.69 -14.10
C GLY A 679 -15.52 -23.46 -15.01
N ARG A 680 -16.74 -23.14 -15.44
CA ARG A 680 -17.07 -22.02 -16.33
C ARG A 680 -17.02 -20.70 -15.56
N PHE A 681 -16.54 -19.65 -16.21
CA PHE A 681 -16.65 -18.25 -15.78
C PHE A 681 -17.27 -17.41 -16.89
N ASP A 682 -18.10 -16.44 -16.55
CA ASP A 682 -18.83 -15.64 -17.54
C ASP A 682 -18.29 -14.21 -17.69
N ALA A 683 -17.45 -13.78 -16.74
CA ALA A 683 -16.85 -12.47 -16.76
C ALA A 683 -15.42 -12.43 -16.20
N VAL A 684 -14.61 -11.49 -16.71
CA VAL A 684 -13.27 -11.18 -16.22
C VAL A 684 -13.16 -9.68 -15.97
N ILE A 685 -12.80 -9.32 -14.74
CA ILE A 685 -12.46 -7.97 -14.30
C ILE A 685 -10.95 -7.91 -14.13
N VAL A 686 -10.30 -6.95 -14.76
CA VAL A 686 -8.86 -6.71 -14.69
C VAL A 686 -8.64 -5.37 -14.00
N ASP A 687 -8.19 -5.43 -12.75
CA ASP A 687 -7.73 -4.26 -11.99
C ASP A 687 -6.26 -3.96 -12.33
N GLU A 688 -5.85 -2.69 -12.31
CA GLU A 688 -4.54 -2.26 -12.82
C GLU A 688 -4.25 -2.76 -14.25
N ALA A 689 -5.27 -2.71 -15.11
CA ALA A 689 -5.27 -3.36 -16.41
C ALA A 689 -4.09 -2.97 -17.33
N HIS A 690 -3.48 -1.80 -17.13
CA HIS A 690 -2.32 -1.33 -17.88
C HIS A 690 -1.15 -2.33 -17.89
N ALA A 691 -1.01 -3.15 -16.84
CA ALA A 691 0.11 -4.08 -16.68
C ALA A 691 -0.07 -5.41 -17.44
N LEU A 692 -1.31 -5.79 -17.80
CA LEU A 692 -1.60 -7.13 -18.32
C LEU A 692 -0.90 -7.43 -19.66
N PRO A 693 -0.96 -6.58 -20.72
CA PRO A 693 -0.32 -6.88 -22.01
C PRO A 693 1.20 -7.08 -21.89
N GLY A 694 1.86 -6.29 -21.04
CA GLY A 694 3.29 -6.44 -20.76
C GLY A 694 3.61 -7.81 -20.15
N LYS A 695 2.84 -8.23 -19.14
CA LYS A 695 3.01 -9.55 -18.52
C LYS A 695 2.80 -10.72 -19.48
N VAL A 696 1.88 -10.60 -20.45
CA VAL A 696 1.69 -11.62 -21.50
C VAL A 696 2.92 -11.72 -22.39
N ARG A 697 3.52 -10.58 -22.78
CA ARG A 697 4.75 -10.55 -23.57
C ARG A 697 5.91 -11.20 -22.83
N ASP A 698 6.16 -10.76 -21.59
CA ASP A 698 7.22 -11.30 -20.75
C ASP A 698 7.08 -12.81 -20.55
N GLN A 699 5.84 -13.30 -20.39
CA GLN A 699 5.55 -14.72 -20.22
C GLN A 699 5.68 -15.54 -21.51
N GLY A 700 5.57 -14.91 -22.68
CA GLY A 700 5.79 -15.53 -23.98
C GLY A 700 7.23 -15.39 -24.51
N ALA A 701 8.13 -14.75 -23.77
CA ALA A 701 9.52 -14.60 -24.15
C ALA A 701 10.32 -15.90 -23.91
N GLY A 702 11.32 -16.14 -24.76
CA GLY A 702 12.21 -17.31 -24.73
C GLY A 702 13.67 -16.91 -24.89
N GLU A 703 14.58 -17.71 -24.33
CA GLU A 703 16.04 -17.46 -24.35
C GLU A 703 16.83 -18.75 -24.57
N VAL A 704 17.80 -18.76 -25.48
CA VAL A 704 18.81 -19.83 -25.60
C VAL A 704 20.21 -19.25 -25.39
N SER A 705 20.97 -19.88 -24.51
CA SER A 705 22.37 -19.51 -24.22
C SER A 705 23.17 -20.71 -23.75
N GLY A 706 24.49 -20.71 -24.00
CA GLY A 706 25.38 -21.75 -23.47
C GLY A 706 25.29 -21.87 -21.94
N ARG A 707 25.12 -20.74 -21.25
CA ARG A 707 24.92 -20.71 -19.79
C ARG A 707 23.69 -21.51 -19.34
N ARG A 708 22.59 -21.46 -20.10
CA ARG A 708 21.37 -22.23 -19.80
C ARG A 708 21.59 -23.74 -19.99
N ILE A 709 22.35 -24.14 -21.01
CA ILE A 709 22.80 -25.52 -21.23
C ILE A 709 23.67 -25.99 -20.06
N MET A 710 24.69 -25.21 -19.67
CA MET A 710 25.55 -25.53 -18.52
C MET A 710 24.81 -25.58 -17.19
N SER A 711 23.73 -24.80 -17.04
CA SER A 711 22.86 -24.92 -15.88
C SER A 711 22.10 -26.24 -15.85
N ALA A 712 21.69 -26.77 -17.01
CA ALA A 712 21.05 -28.07 -17.11
C ALA A 712 22.05 -29.22 -16.92
N VAL A 713 23.27 -29.12 -17.47
CA VAL A 713 24.37 -30.08 -17.25
C VAL A 713 24.70 -30.20 -15.76
N ARG A 714 24.94 -29.08 -15.07
CA ARG A 714 25.23 -29.08 -13.62
C ARG A 714 24.08 -29.64 -12.81
N GLY A 715 22.84 -29.34 -13.20
CA GLY A 715 21.65 -29.92 -12.60
C GLY A 715 21.62 -31.44 -12.76
N ALA A 716 21.85 -31.95 -13.97
CA ALA A 716 21.85 -33.38 -14.24
C ALA A 716 22.99 -34.12 -13.52
N ARG A 717 24.21 -33.54 -13.48
CA ARG A 717 25.35 -34.11 -12.73
C ARG A 717 25.09 -34.22 -11.23
N SER A 718 24.22 -33.38 -10.67
CA SER A 718 23.86 -33.47 -9.25
C SER A 718 22.95 -34.65 -8.90
N ILE A 719 22.46 -35.40 -9.91
CA ILE A 719 21.51 -36.49 -9.75
C ILE A 719 22.03 -37.79 -10.38
N LEU A 720 22.70 -37.69 -11.52
CA LEU A 720 23.17 -38.83 -12.29
C LEU A 720 24.58 -39.23 -11.83
N ASP A 721 24.85 -40.53 -11.79
CA ASP A 721 26.18 -41.07 -11.50
C ASP A 721 27.12 -40.82 -12.69
N ASP A 722 28.08 -39.90 -12.50
CA ASP A 722 29.07 -39.53 -13.51
C ASP A 722 30.06 -40.68 -13.83
N GLY A 723 30.04 -41.76 -13.03
CA GLY A 723 30.76 -43.01 -13.32
C GLY A 723 30.15 -43.85 -14.44
N ASP A 724 28.86 -43.66 -14.77
CA ASP A 724 28.23 -44.30 -15.93
C ASP A 724 28.73 -43.64 -17.22
N ARG A 725 29.33 -44.44 -18.12
CA ARG A 725 29.87 -43.96 -19.40
C ARG A 725 28.83 -43.24 -20.26
N ALA A 726 27.56 -43.67 -20.22
CA ALA A 726 26.49 -43.01 -20.97
C ALA A 726 26.15 -41.64 -20.38
N VAL A 727 26.16 -41.51 -19.05
CA VAL A 727 25.95 -40.24 -18.33
C VAL A 727 27.12 -39.29 -18.60
N SER A 728 28.35 -39.75 -18.38
CA SER A 728 29.55 -38.94 -18.60
C SER A 728 29.62 -38.42 -20.04
N SER A 729 29.31 -39.28 -21.02
CA SER A 729 29.28 -38.90 -22.44
C SER A 729 28.23 -37.84 -22.77
N ILE A 730 26.99 -37.94 -22.23
CA ILE A 730 25.95 -36.95 -22.54
C ILE A 730 26.20 -35.61 -21.83
N LEU A 731 26.79 -35.64 -20.63
CA LEU A 731 27.15 -34.42 -19.90
C LEU A 731 28.30 -33.70 -20.60
N ALA A 732 29.33 -34.42 -21.04
CA ALA A 732 30.43 -33.87 -21.84
C ALA A 732 29.93 -33.29 -23.17
N ALA A 733 29.00 -33.97 -23.85
CA ALA A 733 28.36 -33.44 -25.06
C ALA A 733 27.63 -32.11 -24.79
N GLY A 734 26.99 -31.96 -23.63
CA GLY A 734 26.36 -30.70 -23.22
C GLY A 734 27.36 -29.59 -22.92
N GLU A 735 28.52 -29.90 -22.34
CA GLU A 735 29.60 -28.94 -22.11
C GLU A 735 30.18 -28.42 -23.43
N ILE A 736 30.41 -29.31 -24.40
CA ILE A 736 30.86 -28.96 -25.76
C ILE A 736 29.81 -28.10 -26.45
N LEU A 737 28.54 -28.56 -26.47
CA LEU A 737 27.43 -27.83 -27.08
C LEU A 737 27.24 -26.43 -26.50
N SER A 738 27.45 -26.24 -25.19
CA SER A 738 27.44 -24.91 -24.60
C SER A 738 28.50 -23.99 -25.21
N GLY A 739 29.70 -24.52 -25.50
CA GLY A 739 30.78 -23.79 -26.15
C GLY A 739 30.46 -23.49 -27.62
N ASP A 740 29.85 -24.44 -28.32
CA ASP A 740 29.46 -24.29 -29.73
C ASP A 740 28.39 -23.22 -29.90
N VAL A 741 27.34 -23.23 -29.05
CA VAL A 741 26.28 -22.19 -29.05
C VAL A 741 26.89 -20.82 -28.80
N GLN A 742 27.81 -20.70 -27.83
CA GLN A 742 28.47 -19.42 -27.55
C GLN A 742 29.29 -18.95 -28.76
N GLN A 743 30.05 -19.83 -29.42
CA GLN A 743 30.84 -19.50 -30.61
C GLN A 743 29.98 -19.09 -31.81
N GLU A 744 28.88 -19.80 -32.06
CA GLU A 744 27.94 -19.47 -33.14
C GLU A 744 27.33 -18.08 -32.92
N LEU A 745 26.84 -17.80 -31.71
CA LEU A 745 26.32 -16.48 -31.36
C LEU A 745 27.39 -15.39 -31.44
N GLU A 746 28.64 -15.66 -31.05
CA GLU A 746 29.75 -14.71 -31.19
C GLU A 746 30.14 -14.45 -32.64
N ALA A 747 30.07 -15.45 -33.51
CA ALA A 747 30.31 -15.29 -34.95
C ALA A 747 29.24 -14.40 -35.57
N LEU A 748 27.97 -14.68 -35.27
CA LEU A 748 26.83 -13.88 -35.71
C LEU A 748 26.91 -12.44 -35.19
N TRP A 749 27.29 -12.29 -33.91
CA TRP A 749 27.50 -11.00 -33.26
C TRP A 749 28.58 -10.19 -33.97
N ARG A 750 29.73 -10.80 -34.27
CA ARG A 750 30.84 -10.15 -34.99
C ARG A 750 30.46 -9.74 -36.41
N GLN A 751 29.69 -10.56 -37.11
CA GLN A 751 29.26 -10.32 -38.49
C GLN A 751 28.36 -9.08 -38.63
N HIS A 752 27.53 -8.79 -37.62
CA HIS A 752 26.47 -7.78 -37.73
C HIS A 752 26.67 -6.55 -36.84
N ARG A 753 27.80 -6.40 -36.12
CA ARG A 753 27.98 -5.27 -35.20
C ARG A 753 28.52 -3.99 -35.85
N GLY A 754 27.73 -2.92 -35.74
CA GLY A 754 28.19 -1.58 -35.34
C GLY A 754 27.83 -1.34 -33.85
N GLN A 755 28.66 -0.61 -33.10
CA GLN A 755 28.61 -0.33 -31.65
C GLN A 755 27.24 -0.50 -30.91
N GLY A 756 26.99 -1.61 -30.18
CA GLY A 756 25.80 -1.75 -29.30
C GLY A 756 25.67 -3.09 -28.52
N GLU A 757 25.04 -3.10 -27.33
CA GLU A 757 24.86 -4.25 -26.40
C GLU A 757 23.74 -5.25 -26.80
N THR A 758 23.04 -5.00 -27.90
CA THR A 758 21.95 -5.84 -28.40
C THR A 758 21.95 -5.81 -29.92
N LEU A 759 21.76 -6.97 -30.54
CA LEU A 759 21.72 -7.17 -31.99
C LEU A 759 20.35 -7.72 -32.37
N ARG A 760 19.52 -6.91 -33.01
CA ARG A 760 18.25 -7.37 -33.57
C ARG A 760 18.51 -8.26 -34.78
N LEU A 761 17.79 -9.38 -34.87
CA LEU A 761 17.95 -10.33 -35.96
C LEU A 761 16.99 -10.00 -37.12
N PRO A 762 17.49 -9.99 -38.37
CA PRO A 762 16.63 -10.02 -39.56
C PRO A 762 15.71 -11.24 -39.59
N ASN A 763 14.65 -11.17 -40.39
CA ASN A 763 13.65 -12.24 -40.49
C ASN A 763 14.21 -13.53 -41.14
N ASP A 764 15.23 -13.41 -41.98
CA ASP A 764 15.88 -14.50 -42.72
C ASP A 764 17.07 -15.11 -41.98
N VAL A 765 17.49 -14.54 -40.85
CA VAL A 765 18.63 -15.03 -40.08
C VAL A 765 18.16 -16.05 -39.03
N ASN A 766 18.75 -17.25 -39.05
CA ASN A 766 18.66 -18.24 -37.98
C ASN A 766 19.88 -18.09 -37.06
N PRO A 767 19.72 -17.73 -35.77
CA PRO A 767 20.85 -17.58 -34.85
C PRO A 767 21.39 -18.90 -34.29
N LEU A 768 20.75 -20.03 -34.59
CA LEU A 768 21.08 -21.39 -34.16
C LEU A 768 21.06 -22.33 -35.38
N ALA A 769 21.65 -21.88 -36.49
CA ALA A 769 21.70 -22.63 -37.75
C ALA A 769 22.47 -23.95 -37.59
N ASP A 770 23.59 -23.93 -36.86
CA ASP A 770 24.44 -25.10 -36.65
C ASP A 770 24.04 -25.85 -35.37
N THR A 771 23.69 -25.13 -34.30
CA THR A 771 23.47 -25.74 -32.98
C THR A 771 22.02 -26.05 -32.63
N GLY A 772 21.03 -25.53 -33.36
CA GLY A 772 19.60 -25.70 -33.04
C GLY A 772 19.17 -27.17 -32.93
N ALA A 773 19.42 -27.96 -33.98
CA ALA A 773 19.12 -29.40 -33.99
C ALA A 773 19.94 -30.18 -32.95
N MET A 774 21.20 -29.78 -32.73
CA MET A 774 22.05 -30.39 -31.71
C MET A 774 21.50 -30.21 -30.30
N ILE A 775 20.90 -29.04 -29.99
CA ILE A 775 20.20 -28.80 -28.72
C ILE A 775 19.01 -29.74 -28.58
N GLU A 776 18.18 -29.87 -29.60
CA GLU A 776 17.00 -30.72 -29.55
C GLU A 776 17.35 -32.19 -29.31
N ASP A 777 18.37 -32.69 -30.00
CA ASP A 777 18.88 -34.06 -29.87
C ASP A 777 19.51 -34.28 -28.49
N TRP A 778 20.37 -33.36 -28.04
CA TRP A 778 20.99 -33.43 -26.72
C TRP A 778 19.95 -33.43 -25.60
N VAL A 779 18.96 -32.52 -25.66
CA VAL A 779 17.85 -32.46 -24.71
C VAL A 779 17.10 -33.79 -24.69
N SER A 780 16.73 -34.32 -25.85
CA SER A 780 15.92 -35.55 -25.96
C SER A 780 16.68 -36.75 -25.37
N ASN A 781 17.98 -36.86 -25.66
CA ASN A 781 18.84 -37.92 -25.13
C ASN A 781 19.06 -37.81 -23.61
N LEU A 782 19.31 -36.60 -23.09
CA LEU A 782 19.45 -36.38 -21.66
C LEU A 782 18.14 -36.68 -20.90
N GLN A 783 17.00 -36.31 -21.46
CA GLN A 783 15.70 -36.65 -20.88
C GLN A 783 15.44 -38.15 -20.81
N LEU A 784 15.86 -38.93 -21.82
CA LEU A 784 15.77 -40.40 -21.79
C LEU A 784 16.60 -40.98 -20.63
N ILE A 785 17.81 -40.47 -20.41
CA ILE A 785 18.69 -40.90 -19.32
C ILE A 785 18.09 -40.49 -17.96
N LEU A 786 17.65 -39.24 -17.82
CA LEU A 786 16.97 -38.77 -16.61
C LEU A 786 15.72 -39.60 -16.29
N ASN A 787 14.90 -39.95 -17.28
CA ASN A 787 13.71 -40.77 -17.07
C ASN A 787 14.04 -42.19 -16.55
N ARG A 788 15.18 -42.77 -16.96
CA ARG A 788 15.64 -44.07 -16.45
C ARG A 788 16.16 -43.94 -15.02
N ALA A 789 17.00 -42.94 -14.75
CA ALA A 789 17.57 -42.70 -13.43
C ALA A 789 16.50 -42.34 -12.39
N VAL A 790 15.51 -41.51 -12.75
CA VAL A 790 14.38 -41.13 -11.88
C VAL A 790 13.58 -42.33 -11.40
N ARG A 791 13.42 -43.37 -12.22
CA ARG A 791 12.71 -44.58 -11.83
C ARG A 791 13.45 -45.39 -10.77
N ALA A 792 14.76 -45.18 -10.62
CA ALA A 792 15.63 -45.86 -9.65
C ALA A 792 16.05 -44.96 -8.47
N ALA A 793 15.74 -43.66 -8.50
CA ALA A 793 16.23 -42.67 -7.54
C ALA A 793 15.20 -42.29 -6.46
N GLY A 794 15.70 -41.79 -5.33
CA GLY A 794 14.89 -41.31 -4.19
C GLY A 794 14.13 -40.00 -4.48
N ASN A 795 13.25 -39.61 -3.56
CA ASN A 795 12.22 -38.58 -3.80
C ASN A 795 12.75 -37.18 -4.18
N ARG A 796 13.84 -36.73 -3.55
CA ARG A 796 14.49 -35.44 -3.83
C ARG A 796 15.03 -35.41 -5.26
N ASP A 797 15.63 -36.51 -5.70
CA ASP A 797 16.17 -36.68 -7.04
C ASP A 797 15.05 -36.74 -8.08
N GLN A 798 13.91 -37.36 -7.75
CA GLN A 798 12.73 -37.32 -8.64
C GLN A 798 12.18 -35.90 -8.82
N VAL A 799 12.07 -35.11 -7.75
CA VAL A 799 11.62 -33.71 -7.81
C VAL A 799 12.63 -32.86 -8.60
N ARG A 800 13.93 -32.97 -8.30
CA ARG A 800 15.00 -32.26 -9.00
C ARG A 800 15.09 -32.65 -10.47
N ALA A 801 14.93 -33.93 -10.80
CA ALA A 801 14.96 -34.39 -12.18
C ALA A 801 13.73 -33.92 -12.97
N ARG A 802 12.53 -33.87 -12.37
CA ARG A 802 11.36 -33.22 -12.99
C ARG A 802 11.59 -31.73 -13.23
N ARG A 803 12.22 -31.03 -12.28
CA ARG A 803 12.63 -29.62 -12.45
C ARG A 803 13.60 -29.46 -13.63
N ILE A 804 14.61 -30.32 -13.74
CA ILE A 804 15.57 -30.30 -14.85
C ILE A 804 14.86 -30.62 -16.17
N LYS A 805 13.99 -31.64 -16.19
CA LYS A 805 13.20 -31.99 -17.37
C LYS A 805 12.36 -30.82 -17.86
N ALA A 806 11.64 -30.12 -16.97
CA ALA A 806 10.85 -28.94 -17.35
C ALA A 806 11.71 -27.80 -17.91
N ARG A 807 12.93 -27.61 -17.39
CA ARG A 807 13.90 -26.64 -17.93
C ARG A 807 14.42 -27.06 -19.32
N LEU A 808 14.63 -28.36 -19.53
CA LEU A 808 15.02 -28.94 -20.81
C LEU A 808 13.89 -28.84 -21.84
N ASP A 809 12.64 -29.14 -21.47
CA ASP A 809 11.46 -28.98 -22.33
C ASP A 809 11.33 -27.52 -22.80
N SER A 810 11.46 -26.57 -21.87
CA SER A 810 11.46 -25.14 -22.22
C SER A 810 12.65 -24.75 -23.08
N LEU A 811 13.85 -25.30 -22.84
CA LEU A 811 15.04 -25.00 -23.65
C LEU A 811 14.87 -25.51 -25.09
N LYS A 812 14.30 -26.71 -25.26
CA LYS A 812 13.99 -27.28 -26.57
C LYS A 812 12.97 -26.43 -27.32
N ALA A 813 11.87 -26.05 -26.66
CA ALA A 813 10.86 -25.19 -27.26
C ALA A 813 11.44 -23.83 -27.67
N ASP A 814 12.23 -23.20 -26.80
CA ASP A 814 12.86 -21.90 -27.09
C ASP A 814 13.88 -22.02 -28.26
N ALA A 815 14.66 -23.10 -28.35
CA ALA A 815 15.58 -23.32 -29.46
C ALA A 815 14.87 -23.41 -30.81
N SER A 816 13.77 -24.18 -30.86
CA SER A 816 12.93 -24.31 -32.05
C SER A 816 12.28 -22.97 -32.43
N ASP A 817 11.66 -22.28 -31.46
CA ASP A 817 10.95 -21.02 -31.70
C ASP A 817 11.87 -19.84 -32.06
N ILE A 818 13.13 -19.86 -31.62
CA ILE A 818 14.12 -18.82 -31.96
C ILE A 818 14.68 -19.04 -33.37
N ALA A 819 14.89 -20.31 -33.75
CA ALA A 819 15.52 -20.66 -35.02
C ALA A 819 14.72 -20.13 -36.22
N GLU A 820 13.39 -20.22 -36.16
CA GLU A 820 12.48 -19.82 -37.23
C GLU A 820 11.78 -18.48 -36.94
N HIS A 821 11.77 -17.56 -37.91
CA HIS A 821 11.02 -16.32 -37.77
C HIS A 821 9.53 -16.55 -37.97
N ARG A 822 8.71 -15.94 -37.11
CA ARG A 822 7.27 -15.85 -37.27
C ARG A 822 6.81 -14.40 -37.20
N SER A 823 5.81 -14.05 -38.02
CA SER A 823 5.18 -12.73 -37.96
C SER A 823 4.65 -12.45 -36.55
N GLY A 824 4.83 -11.21 -36.07
CA GLY A 824 4.45 -10.82 -34.71
C GLY A 824 5.39 -11.29 -33.59
N VAL A 825 6.62 -11.71 -33.92
CA VAL A 825 7.67 -12.06 -32.93
C VAL A 825 8.94 -11.22 -33.17
N ALA A 826 9.48 -10.65 -32.10
CA ALA A 826 10.78 -10.00 -32.09
C ALA A 826 11.86 -11.04 -31.77
N ARG A 827 12.99 -11.03 -32.50
CA ARG A 827 14.16 -11.88 -32.23
C ARG A 827 15.44 -11.05 -32.15
N TRP A 828 16.30 -11.34 -31.20
CA TRP A 828 17.57 -10.63 -31.03
C TRP A 828 18.62 -11.49 -30.33
N VAL A 829 19.89 -11.15 -30.53
CA VAL A 829 21.00 -11.61 -29.69
C VAL A 829 21.36 -10.50 -28.71
N GLN A 830 21.77 -10.86 -27.50
CA GLN A 830 22.18 -9.90 -26.47
C GLN A 830 23.39 -10.41 -25.70
N GLU A 831 24.27 -9.49 -25.33
CA GLU A 831 25.37 -9.70 -24.39
C GLU A 831 24.88 -9.50 -22.97
N ASN A 832 25.08 -10.52 -22.14
CA ASN A 832 24.72 -10.52 -20.72
C ASN A 832 25.98 -10.49 -19.87
N SER A 833 25.87 -9.97 -18.65
CA SER A 833 26.95 -9.95 -17.66
C SER A 833 26.45 -10.31 -16.26
N ALA A 834 27.25 -11.04 -15.51
CA ALA A 834 27.00 -11.36 -14.10
C ALA A 834 28.34 -11.43 -13.35
N GLY A 835 28.64 -10.40 -12.55
CA GLY A 835 29.99 -10.20 -12.02
C GLY A 835 30.97 -9.96 -13.17
N ASP A 836 32.10 -10.69 -13.17
CA ASP A 836 33.14 -10.59 -14.20
C ASP A 836 32.88 -11.50 -15.42
N HIS A 837 31.79 -12.26 -15.44
CA HIS A 837 31.47 -13.19 -16.52
C HIS A 837 30.49 -12.59 -17.53
N THR A 838 30.83 -12.65 -18.82
CA THR A 838 29.96 -12.27 -19.95
C THR A 838 29.60 -13.47 -20.81
N TRP A 839 28.40 -13.48 -21.40
CA TRP A 839 27.96 -14.50 -22.36
C TRP A 839 26.93 -13.93 -23.32
N LEU A 840 26.74 -14.58 -24.48
CA LEU A 840 25.70 -14.21 -25.44
C LEU A 840 24.46 -15.10 -25.28
N SER A 841 23.30 -14.53 -25.60
CA SER A 841 22.02 -15.23 -25.63
C SER A 841 21.25 -14.85 -26.88
N ALA A 842 20.62 -15.83 -27.55
CA ALA A 842 19.56 -15.58 -28.51
C ALA A 842 18.21 -15.52 -27.78
N ASN A 843 17.35 -14.61 -28.20
CA ASN A 843 16.10 -14.29 -27.51
C ASN A 843 14.96 -14.12 -28.50
N LEU A 844 13.74 -14.42 -28.03
CA LEU A 844 12.49 -14.10 -28.72
C LEU A 844 11.47 -13.48 -27.75
N SER A 845 10.55 -12.66 -28.28
CA SER A 845 9.36 -12.23 -27.54
C SER A 845 8.20 -11.92 -28.51
N PRO A 846 6.95 -12.28 -28.18
CA PRO A 846 5.81 -11.85 -28.96
C PRO A 846 5.64 -10.33 -28.88
N VAL A 847 5.17 -9.77 -29.99
CA VAL A 847 5.02 -8.32 -30.23
C VAL A 847 3.57 -7.92 -29.98
N ASP A 848 2.65 -8.63 -30.62
CA ASP A 848 1.21 -8.46 -30.48
C ASP A 848 0.61 -9.61 -29.65
N VAL A 849 -0.05 -9.26 -28.55
CA VAL A 849 -0.68 -10.20 -27.63
C VAL A 849 -2.20 -10.13 -27.67
N SER A 850 -2.77 -9.27 -28.51
CA SER A 850 -4.21 -9.05 -28.60
C SER A 850 -4.96 -10.33 -28.99
N GLY A 851 -4.49 -11.03 -30.02
CA GLY A 851 -5.05 -12.32 -30.44
C GLY A 851 -4.91 -13.41 -29.39
N ALA A 852 -3.79 -13.44 -28.65
CA ALA A 852 -3.60 -14.41 -27.56
C ALA A 852 -4.56 -14.16 -26.39
N LEU A 853 -4.80 -12.91 -26.04
CA LEU A 853 -5.78 -12.51 -25.02
C LEU A 853 -7.21 -12.81 -25.47
N GLN A 854 -7.59 -12.46 -26.70
CA GLN A 854 -8.91 -12.77 -27.27
C GLN A 854 -9.18 -14.28 -27.31
N ALA A 855 -8.23 -15.04 -27.86
CA ALA A 855 -8.39 -16.47 -28.06
C ALA A 855 -8.35 -17.26 -26.76
N ASN A 856 -7.59 -16.82 -25.75
CA ASN A 856 -7.32 -17.66 -24.59
C ASN A 856 -7.79 -17.09 -23.25
N VAL A 857 -8.16 -15.80 -23.14
CA VAL A 857 -8.57 -15.16 -21.88
C VAL A 857 -9.98 -14.58 -21.98
N TRP A 858 -10.31 -13.87 -23.07
CA TRP A 858 -11.63 -13.26 -23.27
C TRP A 858 -12.67 -14.23 -23.83
N THR A 859 -12.25 -15.43 -24.19
CA THR A 859 -13.13 -16.51 -24.65
C THR A 859 -12.78 -17.82 -23.95
N GLN A 860 -13.76 -18.69 -23.82
CA GLN A 860 -13.59 -20.06 -23.32
C GLN A 860 -14.32 -21.05 -24.22
N ALA A 861 -13.92 -22.32 -24.19
CA ALA A 861 -14.67 -23.38 -24.86
C ALA A 861 -16.07 -23.49 -24.25
N ASP A 862 -17.07 -23.68 -25.10
CA ASP A 862 -18.44 -23.96 -24.69
C ASP A 862 -18.50 -25.39 -24.12
N PRO A 863 -18.74 -25.56 -22.81
CA PRO A 863 -18.84 -26.88 -22.21
C PRO A 863 -20.11 -27.64 -22.65
N ASP A 864 -21.11 -26.93 -23.17
CA ASP A 864 -22.42 -27.48 -23.55
C ASP A 864 -22.51 -27.77 -25.06
N ALA A 865 -21.49 -27.41 -25.83
CA ALA A 865 -21.42 -27.73 -27.25
C ALA A 865 -21.24 -29.24 -27.46
N ASP A 866 -22.19 -29.87 -28.15
CA ASP A 866 -22.06 -31.26 -28.60
C ASP A 866 -20.87 -31.37 -29.58
N PRO A 867 -19.80 -32.11 -29.24
CA PRO A 867 -18.66 -32.30 -30.13
C PRO A 867 -19.07 -32.92 -31.47
N ALA A 868 -20.20 -33.64 -31.53
CA ALA A 868 -20.70 -34.33 -32.71
C ALA A 868 -21.67 -33.49 -33.59
N ALA A 869 -22.13 -32.33 -33.10
CA ALA A 869 -23.09 -31.48 -33.83
C ALA A 869 -22.44 -30.55 -34.86
N VAL A 870 -21.11 -30.49 -34.90
CA VAL A 870 -20.35 -29.80 -35.96
C VAL A 870 -20.32 -30.69 -37.21
N LYS A 871 -21.49 -30.93 -37.82
CA LYS A 871 -21.58 -31.40 -39.19
C LYS A 871 -21.81 -30.20 -40.09
N VAL A 872 -20.78 -29.84 -40.85
CA VAL A 872 -20.93 -28.89 -41.96
C VAL A 872 -21.95 -29.48 -42.93
N THR A 873 -23.16 -28.93 -42.94
CA THR A 873 -23.98 -28.97 -44.16
C THR A 873 -23.21 -28.18 -45.19
N HIS A 874 -22.71 -28.84 -46.24
CA HIS A 874 -22.30 -28.16 -47.46
C HIS A 874 -23.41 -27.18 -47.82
N VAL A 875 -23.11 -25.89 -47.73
CA VAL A 875 -24.00 -24.86 -48.26
C VAL A 875 -23.90 -25.03 -49.77
N ASP A 876 -25.00 -25.49 -50.34
CA ASP A 876 -25.22 -25.62 -51.77
C ASP A 876 -24.91 -24.28 -52.44
N GLU A 877 -24.06 -24.31 -53.47
CA GLU A 877 -23.68 -23.15 -54.26
C GLU A 877 -24.91 -22.63 -55.04
N GLY A 878 -25.72 -21.78 -54.40
CA GLY A 878 -26.93 -21.26 -55.00
C GLY A 878 -27.32 -19.92 -54.42
N HIS A 879 -27.04 -18.85 -55.16
CA HIS A 879 -27.44 -17.45 -54.93
C HIS A 879 -26.64 -16.65 -53.88
N LEU A 880 -25.44 -16.20 -54.28
CA LEU A 880 -24.87 -14.94 -53.80
C LEU A 880 -25.36 -13.78 -54.70
N PRO A 881 -25.81 -12.65 -54.13
CA PRO A 881 -26.09 -11.44 -54.92
C PRO A 881 -24.78 -10.83 -55.45
N ASP A 882 -24.87 -10.29 -56.67
CA ASP A 882 -23.80 -9.76 -57.53
C ASP A 882 -22.79 -8.84 -56.80
N PRO A 883 -21.46 -9.13 -56.83
CA PRO A 883 -20.45 -8.29 -56.21
C PRO A 883 -20.07 -7.12 -57.12
N GLY A 884 -20.44 -5.92 -56.68
CA GLY A 884 -19.97 -4.67 -57.27
C GLY A 884 -18.46 -4.48 -57.08
N SER A 885 -17.74 -4.53 -58.21
CA SER A 885 -16.32 -4.20 -58.42
C SER A 885 -15.30 -5.33 -58.18
N ARG A 886 -14.65 -5.73 -59.29
CA ARG A 886 -13.54 -6.70 -59.37
C ARG A 886 -12.33 -6.40 -58.47
N GLN A 887 -12.28 -5.23 -57.85
CA GLN A 887 -11.14 -4.77 -57.06
C GLN A 887 -11.22 -5.24 -55.60
N GLU A 888 -12.41 -5.49 -55.05
CA GLU A 888 -12.58 -5.99 -53.68
C GLU A 888 -12.38 -7.51 -53.59
N ALA A 889 -12.79 -8.27 -54.62
CA ALA A 889 -12.52 -9.71 -54.70
C ALA A 889 -11.02 -10.01 -54.82
N GLN A 890 -10.27 -9.20 -55.58
CA GLN A 890 -8.84 -9.39 -55.79
C GLN A 890 -7.99 -8.97 -54.57
N LEU A 891 -8.53 -8.10 -53.69
CA LEU A 891 -7.91 -7.73 -52.42
C LEU A 891 -8.19 -8.74 -51.30
N ALA A 892 -9.35 -9.41 -51.31
CA ALA A 892 -9.64 -10.49 -50.39
C ALA A 892 -8.80 -11.75 -50.70
N GLU A 893 -8.57 -12.04 -51.98
CA GLU A 893 -7.77 -13.18 -52.43
C GLU A 893 -6.25 -12.98 -52.23
N GLN A 894 -5.78 -11.72 -52.17
CA GLN A 894 -4.37 -11.38 -51.87
C GLN A 894 -4.07 -11.20 -50.36
N ALA A 895 -5.08 -11.25 -49.49
CA ALA A 895 -4.92 -11.15 -48.03
C ALA A 895 -4.93 -12.51 -47.30
N ALA A 896 -5.09 -13.62 -48.04
CA ALA A 896 -4.96 -14.97 -47.51
C ALA A 896 -3.51 -15.46 -47.64
N ASP A 897 -2.76 -15.40 -46.54
CA ASP A 897 -1.45 -16.02 -46.42
C ASP A 897 -1.62 -17.56 -46.34
N PRO A 898 -1.11 -18.36 -47.30
CA PRO A 898 -1.24 -19.82 -47.30
C PRO A 898 -0.39 -20.50 -46.22
N ALA A 899 0.46 -19.78 -45.47
CA ALA A 899 1.35 -20.36 -44.47
C ALA A 899 0.72 -20.53 -43.06
N LEU A 900 -0.59 -20.29 -42.92
CA LEU A 900 -1.35 -20.48 -41.68
C LEU A 900 -2.10 -21.82 -41.59
N GLU A 901 -1.85 -22.76 -42.51
CA GLU A 901 -2.41 -24.11 -42.45
C GLU A 901 -1.49 -25.08 -41.68
N ALA A 902 -1.31 -24.84 -40.38
CA ALA A 902 -1.15 -25.95 -39.45
C ALA A 902 -2.55 -26.59 -39.28
N PRO A 903 -2.67 -27.93 -39.15
CA PRO A 903 -3.98 -28.57 -39.08
C PRO A 903 -4.77 -27.92 -37.94
N ILE A 904 -5.86 -27.25 -38.28
CA ILE A 904 -6.79 -26.69 -37.31
C ILE A 904 -7.40 -27.90 -36.63
N GLU A 905 -6.85 -28.33 -35.49
CA GLU A 905 -7.60 -29.16 -34.56
C GLU A 905 -8.94 -28.44 -34.35
N GLU A 906 -10.03 -29.06 -34.78
CA GLU A 906 -11.39 -28.52 -34.72
C GLU A 906 -11.68 -28.05 -33.29
N LYS A 907 -11.49 -26.75 -33.04
CA LYS A 907 -11.70 -26.18 -31.70
C LYS A 907 -13.19 -26.11 -31.48
N ALA A 908 -13.64 -26.73 -30.39
CA ALA A 908 -14.99 -26.59 -29.87
C ALA A 908 -15.46 -25.12 -29.90
N PRO A 909 -16.76 -24.85 -30.16
CA PRO A 909 -17.32 -23.51 -30.17
C PRO A 909 -16.85 -22.73 -28.94
N ARG A 910 -16.38 -21.49 -29.12
CA ARG A 910 -15.95 -20.65 -28.00
C ARG A 910 -16.98 -19.58 -27.71
N ILE A 911 -17.26 -19.37 -26.44
CA ILE A 911 -18.16 -18.32 -25.96
C ILE A 911 -17.36 -17.11 -25.45
N PRO A 912 -17.77 -15.87 -25.78
CA PRO A 912 -17.13 -14.66 -25.27
C PRO A 912 -17.51 -14.40 -23.80
N LEU A 913 -16.52 -13.98 -23.01
CA LEU A 913 -16.72 -13.51 -21.64
C LEU A 913 -16.98 -11.99 -21.64
N SER A 914 -17.71 -11.51 -20.64
CA SER A 914 -17.78 -10.08 -20.37
C SER A 914 -16.44 -9.60 -19.79
N VAL A 915 -15.87 -8.51 -20.30
CA VAL A 915 -14.54 -8.01 -19.90
C VAL A 915 -14.63 -6.59 -19.35
N VAL A 916 -14.09 -6.40 -18.15
CA VAL A 916 -13.99 -5.09 -17.51
C VAL A 916 -12.52 -4.82 -17.22
N ALA A 917 -11.95 -3.76 -17.78
CA ALA A 917 -10.58 -3.35 -17.55
C ALA A 917 -10.56 -1.99 -16.86
N VAL A 918 -10.04 -1.92 -15.64
CA VAL A 918 -9.98 -0.68 -14.85
C VAL A 918 -8.54 -0.41 -14.45
N SER A 919 -8.13 0.84 -14.50
CA SER A 919 -6.81 1.29 -14.03
C SER A 919 -6.85 2.78 -13.73
N ALA A 920 -5.97 3.27 -12.85
CA ALA A 920 -5.81 4.71 -12.63
C ALA A 920 -5.21 5.40 -13.87
N THR A 921 -4.37 4.69 -14.62
CA THR A 921 -3.75 5.16 -15.87
C THR A 921 -3.78 4.04 -16.93
N LEU A 922 -4.09 4.38 -18.19
CA LEU A 922 -4.07 3.44 -19.31
C LEU A 922 -3.31 4.06 -20.50
N PRO A 923 -2.46 3.29 -21.21
CA PRO A 923 -1.79 3.79 -22.40
C PRO A 923 -2.80 4.07 -23.53
N ALA A 924 -2.50 5.08 -24.35
CA ALA A 924 -3.25 5.33 -25.58
C ALA A 924 -3.19 4.07 -26.48
N GLY A 925 -4.35 3.52 -26.85
CA GLY A 925 -4.44 2.26 -27.60
C GLY A 925 -4.40 0.99 -26.73
N PHE A 926 -4.54 1.10 -25.39
CA PHE A 926 -4.65 -0.05 -24.50
C PHE A 926 -5.66 -1.09 -24.99
N ALA A 927 -6.89 -0.67 -25.32
CA ALA A 927 -7.96 -1.56 -25.78
C ALA A 927 -7.48 -2.44 -26.93
N ARG A 928 -6.86 -1.85 -27.95
CA ARG A 928 -6.27 -2.58 -29.08
C ARG A 928 -5.18 -3.56 -28.63
N GLN A 929 -4.24 -3.14 -27.78
CA GLN A 929 -3.17 -4.03 -27.29
C GLN A 929 -3.73 -5.21 -26.48
N ALA A 930 -4.82 -4.99 -25.76
CA ALA A 930 -5.52 -6.01 -24.99
C ALA A 930 -6.49 -6.83 -25.84
N GLY A 931 -6.73 -6.49 -27.12
CA GLY A 931 -7.71 -7.16 -27.97
C GLY A 931 -9.17 -6.85 -27.61
N LEU A 932 -9.44 -5.66 -27.09
CA LEU A 932 -10.78 -5.14 -26.79
C LEU A 932 -11.24 -4.19 -27.89
N SER A 933 -12.54 -4.19 -28.17
CA SER A 933 -13.17 -3.40 -29.25
C SER A 933 -13.92 -2.16 -28.75
N VAL A 934 -13.68 -1.75 -27.50
CA VAL A 934 -14.29 -0.57 -26.87
C VAL A 934 -13.26 0.50 -26.56
N ASP A 935 -13.67 1.76 -26.70
CA ASP A 935 -12.83 2.90 -26.36
C ASP A 935 -12.76 3.10 -24.83
N PRO A 936 -11.59 3.50 -24.27
CA PRO A 936 -11.47 3.85 -22.86
C PRO A 936 -12.33 5.05 -22.47
N VAL A 937 -13.03 4.95 -21.33
CA VAL A 937 -13.80 6.03 -20.71
C VAL A 937 -13.03 6.60 -19.53
N ALA A 938 -12.80 7.92 -19.51
CA ALA A 938 -12.11 8.59 -18.41
C ALA A 938 -13.08 9.18 -17.39
N TYR A 939 -12.93 8.78 -16.13
CA TYR A 939 -13.67 9.31 -14.98
C TYR A 939 -12.81 10.34 -14.24
N GLU A 940 -13.44 11.31 -13.58
CA GLU A 940 -12.70 12.42 -12.95
C GLU A 940 -11.85 11.97 -11.76
N SER A 941 -10.60 12.41 -11.72
CA SER A 941 -9.72 12.22 -10.57
C SER A 941 -10.14 13.08 -9.38
N PRO A 942 -10.31 12.53 -8.16
CA PRO A 942 -10.57 13.31 -6.97
C PRO A 942 -9.38 14.23 -6.65
N PHE A 943 -8.19 13.96 -7.20
CA PHE A 943 -6.96 14.72 -6.96
C PHE A 943 -6.80 15.93 -7.90
N GLY A 944 -7.83 16.31 -8.67
CA GLY A 944 -7.75 17.38 -9.66
C GLY A 944 -7.28 18.74 -9.09
N ASP A 945 -7.65 19.08 -7.85
CA ASP A 945 -7.15 20.28 -7.17
C ASP A 945 -5.67 20.14 -6.74
N ALA A 946 -5.28 18.95 -6.29
CA ALA A 946 -3.92 18.68 -5.85
C ALA A 946 -2.89 18.80 -6.97
N TYR A 947 -3.24 18.34 -8.17
CA TYR A 947 -2.43 18.57 -9.36
C TYR A 947 -2.43 20.05 -9.79
N ARG A 948 -3.57 20.75 -9.70
CA ARG A 948 -3.66 22.18 -10.07
C ARG A 948 -2.79 23.08 -9.21
N GLU A 949 -2.66 22.77 -7.92
CA GLU A 949 -1.87 23.53 -6.95
C GLU A 949 -0.42 23.05 -6.79
N SER A 950 -0.04 21.97 -7.48
CA SER A 950 1.33 21.46 -7.53
C SER A 950 2.09 22.04 -8.72
N MET A 951 3.42 22.09 -8.61
CA MET A 951 4.27 22.73 -9.61
C MET A 951 4.99 21.70 -10.48
N LEU A 952 4.95 21.92 -11.78
CA LEU A 952 5.82 21.25 -12.75
C LEU A 952 6.98 22.18 -13.12
N TYR A 953 8.20 21.74 -12.85
CA TYR A 953 9.43 22.41 -13.27
C TYR A 953 10.06 21.65 -14.43
N VAL A 954 10.27 22.35 -15.56
CA VAL A 954 11.04 21.85 -16.70
C VAL A 954 12.09 22.90 -17.07
N PRO A 955 13.38 22.67 -16.77
CA PRO A 955 14.44 23.63 -17.09
C PRO A 955 14.56 23.89 -18.60
N SER A 956 14.72 25.16 -18.96
CA SER A 956 15.10 25.53 -20.33
C SER A 956 16.59 25.32 -20.57
N ALA A 957 16.94 24.82 -21.76
CA ALA A 957 18.31 24.78 -22.27
C ALA A 957 18.41 25.74 -23.47
N ALA A 958 18.39 27.04 -23.18
CA ALA A 958 18.41 28.10 -24.20
C ALA A 958 19.65 29.00 -24.09
N SER A 959 20.39 28.98 -22.97
CA SER A 959 21.61 29.78 -22.85
C SER A 959 22.76 29.17 -23.65
N ALA A 960 23.71 29.99 -24.10
CA ALA A 960 24.89 29.51 -24.81
C ALA A 960 25.71 28.50 -23.97
N ALA A 961 25.73 28.68 -22.65
CA ALA A 961 26.35 27.74 -21.72
C ALA A 961 25.62 26.39 -21.67
N ASP A 962 24.28 26.39 -21.61
CA ASP A 962 23.49 25.15 -21.63
C ASP A 962 23.66 24.39 -22.94
N VAL A 963 23.69 25.10 -24.08
CA VAL A 963 23.90 24.49 -25.39
C VAL A 963 25.29 23.86 -25.47
N ALA A 964 26.33 24.54 -24.97
CA ALA A 964 27.68 23.99 -24.92
C ALA A 964 27.78 22.79 -23.96
N ALA A 965 27.09 22.84 -22.82
CA ALA A 965 27.07 21.76 -21.83
C ALA A 965 26.34 20.53 -22.35
N LEU A 966 25.24 20.69 -23.11
CA LEU A 966 24.36 19.60 -23.54
C LEU A 966 24.60 19.10 -24.97
N SER A 967 25.53 19.67 -25.73
CA SER A 967 25.77 19.27 -27.13
C SER A 967 27.24 19.07 -27.49
N SER A 968 27.45 18.34 -28.58
CA SER A 968 28.69 18.38 -29.36
C SER A 968 28.47 19.10 -30.69
N THR A 969 29.50 19.83 -31.15
CA THR A 969 29.50 20.49 -32.46
C THR A 969 30.02 19.54 -33.53
N LYS A 970 29.13 18.74 -34.11
CA LYS A 970 29.41 18.01 -35.36
C LYS A 970 28.34 18.40 -36.40
N GLY A 971 28.71 19.28 -37.35
CA GLY A 971 27.86 19.64 -38.50
C GLY A 971 27.01 20.92 -38.37
N GLY A 972 27.38 21.89 -37.53
CA GLY A 972 26.79 23.25 -37.55
C GLY A 972 25.45 23.44 -36.85
N ARG A 973 24.80 22.38 -36.35
CA ARG A 973 23.63 22.47 -35.44
C ARG A 973 23.90 21.69 -34.14
N PRO A 974 23.63 22.27 -32.96
CA PRO A 974 23.86 21.59 -31.69
C PRO A 974 22.89 20.40 -31.54
N ARG A 975 23.42 19.22 -31.19
CA ARG A 975 22.63 17.99 -30.95
C ARG A 975 22.71 17.59 -29.49
N PHE A 976 21.57 17.27 -28.87
CA PHE A 976 21.50 16.86 -27.47
C PHE A 976 22.27 15.56 -27.23
N GLU A 977 23.27 15.59 -26.35
CA GLU A 977 24.08 14.43 -25.95
C GLU A 977 23.70 13.93 -24.55
N VAL A 978 23.24 12.68 -24.49
CA VAL A 978 22.82 12.02 -23.25
C VAL A 978 23.95 11.93 -22.22
N THR A 979 25.18 11.66 -22.65
CA THR A 979 26.34 11.52 -21.76
C THR A 979 26.70 12.84 -21.07
N ARG A 980 26.43 13.98 -21.72
CA ARG A 980 26.67 15.31 -21.14
C ARG A 980 25.51 15.85 -20.30
N HIS A 981 24.35 15.20 -20.37
CA HIS A 981 23.18 15.58 -19.56
C HIS A 981 23.38 15.34 -18.07
N LEU A 982 24.07 14.25 -17.69
CA LEU A 982 24.25 13.88 -16.29
C LEU A 982 24.91 14.99 -15.45
N PRO A 983 26.06 15.58 -15.85
CA PRO A 983 26.64 16.72 -15.14
C PRO A 983 25.68 17.93 -15.07
N TRP A 984 24.99 18.23 -16.17
CA TRP A 984 24.06 19.36 -16.25
C TRP A 984 22.82 19.20 -15.34
N ALA A 985 22.36 17.96 -15.14
CA ALA A 985 21.28 17.65 -14.20
C ALA A 985 21.77 17.72 -12.74
N LEU A 986 22.99 17.25 -12.47
CA LEU A 986 23.63 17.32 -11.15
C LEU A 986 23.95 18.74 -10.68
N GLU A 987 24.04 19.72 -11.56
CA GLU A 987 24.11 21.14 -11.17
C GLU A 987 22.81 21.63 -10.53
N LYS A 988 21.69 20.99 -10.84
CA LYS A 988 20.34 21.43 -10.45
C LYS A 988 19.79 20.64 -9.27
N MET A 989 20.05 19.33 -9.23
CA MET A 989 19.50 18.43 -8.20
C MET A 989 19.81 18.87 -6.76
N PRO A 990 21.03 19.28 -6.37
CA PRO A 990 21.33 19.65 -4.98
C PRO A 990 20.48 20.83 -4.50
N ALA A 991 20.30 21.87 -5.33
CA ALA A 991 19.49 23.02 -4.97
C ALA A 991 18.01 22.66 -4.77
N LEU A 992 17.47 21.78 -5.63
CA LEU A 992 16.09 21.29 -5.50
C LEU A 992 15.92 20.40 -4.27
N VAL A 993 16.83 19.46 -4.04
CA VAL A 993 16.81 18.53 -2.91
C VAL A 993 17.00 19.27 -1.58
N ASP A 994 17.89 20.25 -1.53
CA ASP A 994 18.08 21.08 -0.35
C ASP A 994 16.86 21.98 -0.10
N ALA A 995 16.25 22.53 -1.16
CA ALA A 995 14.98 23.25 -1.04
C ALA A 995 13.82 22.33 -0.61
N SER A 996 13.88 21.05 -0.99
CA SER A 996 12.95 20.02 -0.56
C SER A 996 13.29 19.41 0.82
N GLY A 997 14.29 19.92 1.54
CA GLY A 997 14.62 19.45 2.89
C GLY A 997 14.91 17.94 2.95
N GLY A 998 15.49 17.39 1.88
CA GLY A 998 15.81 15.97 1.76
C GLY A 998 14.66 15.07 1.27
N GLY A 999 13.39 15.43 1.49
CA GLY A 999 12.23 14.59 1.12
C GLY A 999 11.98 14.50 -0.40
N ALA A 1000 12.72 13.63 -1.08
CA ALA A 1000 12.74 13.53 -2.53
C ALA A 1000 12.78 12.09 -3.04
N LEU A 1001 12.07 11.85 -4.14
CA LEU A 1001 12.18 10.65 -4.97
C LEU A 1001 12.84 11.01 -6.30
N ILE A 1002 14.01 10.44 -6.56
CA ILE A 1002 14.76 10.66 -7.80
C ILE A 1002 14.68 9.40 -8.65
N LEU A 1003 14.08 9.58 -9.83
CA LEU A 1003 13.85 8.55 -10.82
C LEU A 1003 14.79 8.78 -12.00
N SER A 1004 15.79 7.91 -12.09
CA SER A 1004 16.79 7.93 -13.15
C SER A 1004 16.38 7.04 -14.31
N ALA A 1005 16.56 7.54 -15.54
CA ALA A 1005 16.35 6.77 -16.76
C ALA A 1005 17.29 5.56 -16.90
N THR A 1006 18.50 5.62 -16.32
CA THR A 1006 19.46 4.51 -16.34
C THR A 1006 20.05 4.21 -14.97
N ALA A 1007 20.44 2.95 -14.73
CA ALA A 1007 21.08 2.55 -13.47
C ALA A 1007 22.46 3.21 -13.29
N ALA A 1008 23.22 3.39 -14.36
CA ALA A 1008 24.51 4.08 -14.32
C ALA A 1008 24.38 5.53 -13.84
N ALA A 1009 23.42 6.28 -14.38
CA ALA A 1009 23.16 7.64 -13.94
C ALA A 1009 22.65 7.68 -12.49
N GLY A 1010 21.76 6.77 -12.11
CA GLY A 1010 21.22 6.70 -10.75
C GLY A 1010 22.30 6.41 -9.69
N ARG A 1011 23.23 5.50 -9.96
CA ARG A 1011 24.39 5.24 -9.09
C ARG A 1011 25.25 6.49 -8.90
N ARG A 1012 25.51 7.22 -9.99
CA ARG A 1012 26.26 8.49 -9.93
C ARG A 1012 25.51 9.57 -9.17
N TYR A 1013 24.20 9.71 -9.37
CA TYR A 1013 23.39 10.64 -8.59
C TYR A 1013 23.44 10.32 -7.09
N ALA A 1014 23.39 9.03 -6.72
CA ALA A 1014 23.50 8.62 -5.32
C ALA A 1014 24.87 8.95 -4.71
N GLU A 1015 25.97 8.66 -5.42
CA GLU A 1015 27.33 8.98 -5.00
C GLU A 1015 27.52 10.49 -4.80
N GLU A 1016 27.09 11.30 -5.78
CA GLU A 1016 27.26 12.75 -5.78
C GLU A 1016 26.34 13.46 -4.78
N LEU A 1017 25.10 13.00 -4.61
CA LEU A 1017 24.20 13.61 -3.62
C LEU A 1017 24.62 13.29 -2.18
N ARG A 1018 25.30 12.16 -1.92
CA ARG A 1018 25.88 11.87 -0.61
C ARG A 1018 26.94 12.88 -0.20
N THR A 1019 27.68 13.43 -1.17
CA THR A 1019 28.78 14.38 -0.92
C THR A 1019 28.34 15.84 -1.04
N ARG A 1020 27.44 16.15 -1.98
CA ARG A 1020 27.08 17.53 -2.36
C ARG A 1020 25.81 18.04 -1.68
N SER A 1021 24.99 17.18 -1.11
CA SER A 1021 23.79 17.62 -0.36
C SER A 1021 24.16 18.06 1.06
N ARG A 1022 23.24 18.71 1.77
CA ARG A 1022 23.43 19.14 3.17
C ARG A 1022 23.52 18.01 4.21
N GLY A 1023 23.93 16.80 3.81
CA GLY A 1023 24.07 15.63 4.68
C GLY A 1023 22.78 14.80 4.82
N TRP A 1024 21.85 14.90 3.87
CA TRP A 1024 20.63 14.09 3.86
C TRP A 1024 20.94 12.60 3.69
N ALA A 1025 20.14 11.74 4.31
CA ALA A 1025 20.24 10.30 4.10
C ALA A 1025 19.88 9.95 2.64
N VAL A 1026 20.80 9.30 1.92
CA VAL A 1026 20.60 8.87 0.52
C VAL A 1026 20.45 7.36 0.46
N HIS A 1027 19.21 6.93 0.24
CA HIS A 1027 18.84 5.54 0.00
C HIS A 1027 18.87 5.25 -1.50
N SER A 1028 19.70 4.31 -1.92
CA SER A 1028 19.83 3.91 -3.32
C SER A 1028 19.44 2.44 -3.49
N GLN A 1029 18.68 2.14 -4.55
CA GLN A 1029 18.32 0.77 -4.91
C GLN A 1029 19.54 -0.17 -5.06
N TRP A 1030 20.74 0.37 -5.27
CA TRP A 1030 21.98 -0.38 -5.45
C TRP A 1030 22.79 -0.58 -4.17
N ASP A 1031 22.27 -0.21 -3.00
CA ASP A 1031 23.02 -0.24 -1.73
C ASP A 1031 23.20 -1.66 -1.15
N GLY A 1032 22.60 -2.69 -1.74
CA GLY A 1032 22.75 -4.10 -1.35
C GLY A 1032 21.52 -4.72 -0.68
N PRO A 1033 20.84 -4.08 0.30
CA PRO A 1033 19.61 -4.60 0.87
C PRO A 1033 18.48 -4.73 -0.17
N PRO A 1034 17.49 -5.62 0.05
CA PRO A 1034 16.33 -5.72 -0.83
C PRO A 1034 15.59 -4.38 -0.97
N ALA A 1035 15.04 -4.11 -2.16
CA ALA A 1035 14.32 -2.85 -2.44
C ALA A 1035 13.23 -2.55 -1.39
N ARG A 1036 12.54 -3.58 -0.89
CA ARG A 1036 11.51 -3.44 0.15
C ARG A 1036 12.05 -2.85 1.47
N SER A 1037 13.25 -3.23 1.90
CA SER A 1037 13.84 -2.69 3.14
C SER A 1037 14.36 -1.28 2.93
N ILE A 1038 14.92 -0.97 1.75
CA ILE A 1038 15.39 0.38 1.39
C ILE A 1038 14.21 1.35 1.36
N VAL A 1039 13.12 0.95 0.72
CA VAL A 1039 11.88 1.72 0.66
C VAL A 1039 11.26 1.89 2.05
N ALA A 1040 11.30 0.87 2.91
CA ALA A 1040 10.81 0.98 4.28
C ALA A 1040 11.65 1.96 5.13
N ALA A 1041 12.98 1.95 4.97
CA ALA A 1041 13.87 2.90 5.64
C ALA A 1041 13.61 4.33 5.19
N TRP A 1042 13.49 4.56 3.87
CA TRP A 1042 13.13 5.87 3.31
C TRP A 1042 11.76 6.35 3.80
N LYS A 1043 10.74 5.47 3.82
CA LYS A 1043 9.41 5.81 4.34
C LYS A 1043 9.43 6.26 5.81
N ALA A 1044 10.39 5.79 6.59
CA ALA A 1044 10.51 6.13 8.01
C ALA A 1044 11.20 7.49 8.24
N ASP A 1045 11.83 8.09 7.22
CA ASP A 1045 12.56 9.35 7.31
C ASP A 1045 12.06 10.37 6.28
N THR A 1046 11.32 11.37 6.75
CA THR A 1046 10.76 12.46 5.92
C THR A 1046 11.83 13.38 5.33
N HIS A 1047 13.09 13.26 5.71
CA HIS A 1047 14.21 14.11 5.27
C HIS A 1047 15.29 13.27 4.56
N SER A 1048 14.84 12.26 3.82
CA SER A 1048 15.70 11.34 3.10
C SER A 1048 15.34 11.24 1.62
N ILE A 1049 16.37 10.92 0.84
CA ILE A 1049 16.31 10.85 -0.62
C ILE A 1049 16.27 9.39 -1.02
N LEU A 1050 15.28 9.00 -1.83
CA LEU A 1050 15.24 7.69 -2.47
C LEU A 1050 15.61 7.82 -3.94
N ILE A 1051 16.58 7.03 -4.38
CA ILE A 1051 17.04 7.01 -5.78
C ILE A 1051 16.88 5.61 -6.35
N GLY A 1052 16.24 5.54 -7.52
CA GLY A 1052 16.17 4.31 -8.29
C GLY A 1052 15.75 4.53 -9.73
N THR A 1053 15.35 3.44 -10.37
CA THR A 1053 14.96 3.40 -11.79
C THR A 1053 13.47 3.13 -11.95
N ARG A 1054 13.05 2.62 -13.11
CA ARG A 1054 11.67 2.21 -13.42
C ARG A 1054 11.01 1.39 -12.31
N SER A 1055 11.74 0.49 -11.65
CA SER A 1055 11.18 -0.34 -10.58
C SER A 1055 10.69 0.42 -9.34
N LEU A 1056 11.05 1.69 -9.16
CA LEU A 1056 10.48 2.56 -8.12
C LEU A 1056 9.41 3.53 -8.69
N MET A 1057 9.20 3.54 -10.01
CA MET A 1057 8.08 4.25 -10.66
C MET A 1057 6.75 3.53 -10.43
N THR A 1058 6.80 2.24 -10.08
CA THR A 1058 5.63 1.41 -9.73
C THR A 1058 5.80 0.83 -8.32
N GLY A 1059 4.73 0.81 -7.53
CA GLY A 1059 4.70 0.10 -6.23
C GLY A 1059 5.37 0.77 -5.02
N VAL A 1060 5.89 2.01 -5.14
CA VAL A 1060 6.41 2.80 -4.00
C VAL A 1060 5.41 3.88 -3.60
N ASP A 1061 5.06 3.92 -2.32
CA ASP A 1061 4.05 4.83 -1.77
C ASP A 1061 4.42 5.29 -0.34
N ALA A 1062 4.72 6.56 -0.12
CA ALA A 1062 5.28 7.07 1.14
C ALA A 1062 4.52 8.30 1.67
N PRO A 1063 3.50 8.14 2.53
CA PRO A 1063 2.54 9.19 2.84
C PRO A 1063 3.17 10.49 3.36
N GLY A 1064 2.54 11.64 3.06
CA GLY A 1064 2.92 12.95 3.58
C GLY A 1064 4.22 13.54 3.02
N GLU A 1065 4.97 14.24 3.88
CA GLU A 1065 6.14 15.07 3.55
C GLU A 1065 7.39 14.29 3.08
N THR A 1066 7.35 12.95 3.08
CA THR A 1066 8.49 12.14 2.62
C THR A 1066 8.76 12.30 1.12
N ASN A 1067 7.75 12.62 0.31
CA ASN A 1067 7.87 12.70 -1.15
C ASN A 1067 7.37 14.03 -1.74
N ARG A 1068 7.97 15.16 -1.33
CA ARG A 1068 7.60 16.52 -1.77
C ARG A 1068 8.16 16.90 -3.13
N LEU A 1069 9.25 16.25 -3.50
CA LEU A 1069 9.97 16.48 -4.74
C LEU A 1069 10.11 15.15 -5.49
N VAL A 1070 9.50 15.06 -6.66
CA VAL A 1070 9.80 13.97 -7.60
C VAL A 1070 10.69 14.54 -8.70
N ILE A 1071 11.93 14.06 -8.78
CA ILE A 1071 12.83 14.38 -9.89
C ILE A 1071 12.81 13.22 -10.89
N VAL A 1072 12.42 13.51 -12.13
CA VAL A 1072 12.64 12.62 -13.27
C VAL A 1072 13.78 13.21 -14.08
N ASP A 1073 14.93 12.51 -14.14
CA ASP A 1073 16.11 13.08 -14.79
C ASP A 1073 15.89 13.32 -16.29
N ARG A 1074 15.28 12.35 -16.98
CA ARG A 1074 14.84 12.40 -18.38
C ARG A 1074 13.62 11.52 -18.59
N VAL A 1075 12.86 11.80 -19.66
CA VAL A 1075 11.72 10.96 -20.03
C VAL A 1075 12.17 9.50 -20.18
N PRO A 1076 11.56 8.53 -19.47
CA PRO A 1076 12.06 7.16 -19.33
C PRO A 1076 11.78 6.31 -20.58
N ARG A 1077 12.42 6.67 -21.70
CA ARG A 1077 12.37 5.90 -22.94
C ARG A 1077 13.18 4.62 -22.80
N ALA A 1078 12.62 3.50 -23.28
CA ALA A 1078 13.41 2.29 -23.50
C ALA A 1078 14.49 2.60 -24.55
N ALA A 1079 15.75 2.30 -24.23
CA ALA A 1079 16.84 2.40 -25.20
C ALA A 1079 16.78 1.16 -26.10
N ALA A 1080 16.60 1.37 -27.42
CA ALA A 1080 16.70 0.36 -28.47
C ALA A 1080 16.21 -1.04 -28.04
N ASN A 1081 14.93 -1.14 -27.70
CA ASN A 1081 14.32 -2.39 -27.27
C ASN A 1081 13.85 -3.16 -28.52
N PRO A 1082 14.43 -4.34 -28.82
CA PRO A 1082 14.06 -5.11 -30.01
C PRO A 1082 12.57 -5.43 -30.08
N VAL A 1083 11.92 -5.61 -28.93
CA VAL A 1083 10.47 -5.86 -28.84
C VAL A 1083 9.68 -4.63 -29.27
N ASP A 1084 10.05 -3.44 -28.78
CA ASP A 1084 9.35 -2.21 -29.13
C ASP A 1084 9.63 -1.79 -30.58
N ASP A 1085 10.83 -2.01 -31.09
CA ASP A 1085 11.14 -1.80 -32.51
C ASP A 1085 10.33 -2.74 -33.41
N ALA A 1086 10.18 -4.02 -33.03
CA ALA A 1086 9.32 -4.94 -33.74
C ALA A 1086 7.83 -4.56 -33.64
N ARG A 1087 7.39 -4.01 -32.50
CA ARG A 1087 6.02 -3.44 -32.36
C ARG A 1087 5.81 -2.29 -33.34
N VAL A 1088 6.82 -1.45 -33.54
CA VAL A 1088 6.76 -0.33 -34.50
C VAL A 1088 6.60 -0.86 -35.92
N GLU A 1089 7.38 -1.87 -36.31
CA GLU A 1089 7.29 -2.47 -37.64
C GLU A 1089 5.97 -3.19 -37.89
N ASP A 1090 5.49 -4.00 -36.94
CA ASP A 1090 4.17 -4.65 -37.04
C ASP A 1090 3.06 -3.59 -37.18
N LEU A 1091 3.16 -2.49 -36.43
CA LEU A 1091 2.23 -1.38 -36.53
C LEU A 1091 2.28 -0.73 -37.93
N ILE A 1092 3.46 -0.46 -38.47
CA ILE A 1092 3.65 0.07 -39.84
C ILE A 1092 3.04 -0.87 -40.87
N ALA A 1093 3.36 -2.17 -40.78
CA ALA A 1093 2.90 -3.18 -41.73
C ALA A 1093 1.36 -3.26 -41.78
N ARG A 1094 0.70 -3.22 -40.61
CA ARG A 1094 -0.77 -3.34 -40.52
C ARG A 1094 -1.54 -2.07 -40.82
N THR A 1095 -0.99 -0.90 -40.48
CA THR A 1095 -1.72 0.38 -40.55
C THR A 1095 -1.24 1.31 -41.67
N LYS A 1096 -0.15 0.95 -42.34
CA LYS A 1096 0.55 1.79 -43.34
C LYS A 1096 0.93 3.17 -42.79
N MET A 1097 1.05 3.32 -41.47
CA MET A 1097 1.52 4.54 -40.81
C MET A 1097 2.98 4.82 -41.16
N SER A 1098 3.38 6.10 -41.13
CA SER A 1098 4.80 6.44 -41.25
C SER A 1098 5.59 5.90 -40.05
N GLU A 1099 6.87 5.57 -40.27
CA GLU A 1099 7.76 5.05 -39.21
C GLU A 1099 7.73 5.93 -37.96
N TRP A 1100 7.78 7.25 -38.18
CA TRP A 1100 7.75 8.23 -37.12
C TRP A 1100 6.45 8.18 -36.30
N ALA A 1101 5.29 8.01 -36.95
CA ALA A 1101 4.00 7.95 -36.27
C ALA A 1101 3.83 6.65 -35.48
N ALA A 1102 4.35 5.54 -36.01
CA ALA A 1102 4.36 4.26 -35.31
C ALA A 1102 5.31 4.28 -34.09
N ARG A 1103 6.48 4.92 -34.20
CA ARG A 1103 7.38 5.13 -33.05
C ARG A 1103 6.72 5.94 -31.95
N ASP A 1104 5.95 6.97 -32.28
CA ASP A 1104 5.20 7.74 -31.28
C ASP A 1104 4.12 6.91 -30.57
N ALA A 1105 3.36 6.13 -31.34
CA ALA A 1105 2.28 5.29 -30.81
C ALA A 1105 2.76 4.21 -29.81
N ILE A 1106 4.05 3.85 -29.83
CA ILE A 1106 4.64 2.84 -28.96
C ILE A 1106 5.61 3.48 -27.97
N TYR A 1107 6.74 3.99 -28.44
CA TYR A 1107 7.80 4.51 -27.57
C TYR A 1107 7.39 5.77 -26.82
N ALA A 1108 6.65 6.69 -27.45
CA ALA A 1108 6.21 7.90 -26.77
C ALA A 1108 5.06 7.61 -25.81
N VAL A 1109 4.10 6.77 -26.20
CA VAL A 1109 2.98 6.39 -25.32
C VAL A 1109 3.46 5.62 -24.09
N ASP A 1110 4.31 4.61 -24.25
CA ASP A 1110 4.79 3.80 -23.12
C ASP A 1110 5.65 4.64 -22.16
N ALA A 1111 6.50 5.52 -22.70
CA ALA A 1111 7.28 6.43 -21.87
C ALA A 1111 6.42 7.51 -21.18
N ALA A 1112 5.31 7.93 -21.80
CA ALA A 1112 4.34 8.85 -21.19
C ALA A 1112 3.58 8.18 -20.05
N LEU A 1113 3.18 6.91 -20.21
CA LEU A 1113 2.56 6.14 -19.14
C LEU A 1113 3.48 6.02 -17.92
N LEU A 1114 4.76 5.67 -18.14
CA LEU A 1114 5.75 5.62 -17.07
C LEU A 1114 5.98 6.98 -16.42
N LEU A 1115 5.98 8.05 -17.21
CA LEU A 1115 6.09 9.41 -16.71
C LEU A 1115 4.89 9.78 -15.84
N GLU A 1116 3.67 9.45 -16.26
CA GLU A 1116 2.45 9.68 -15.48
C GLU A 1116 2.47 8.90 -14.16
N GLN A 1117 2.89 7.64 -14.21
CA GLN A 1117 3.03 6.80 -13.01
C GLN A 1117 4.11 7.29 -12.06
N ALA A 1118 5.25 7.74 -12.59
CA ALA A 1118 6.34 8.35 -11.82
C ALA A 1118 5.86 9.61 -11.10
N VAL A 1119 5.12 10.46 -11.80
CA VAL A 1119 4.61 11.73 -11.28
C VAL A 1119 3.43 11.51 -10.32
N GLY A 1120 2.61 10.51 -10.55
CA GLY A 1120 1.55 10.07 -9.64
C GLY A 1120 2.05 9.59 -8.27
N ARG A 1121 3.34 9.31 -8.11
CA ARG A 1121 3.94 9.01 -6.79
C ARG A 1121 3.95 10.21 -5.84
N MET A 1122 3.86 11.43 -6.39
CA MET A 1122 3.84 12.67 -5.62
C MET A 1122 2.47 12.95 -5.01
N ILE A 1123 1.39 12.70 -5.76
CA ILE A 1123 0.02 13.07 -5.38
C ILE A 1123 -0.77 11.79 -5.08
N ARG A 1124 -0.95 11.50 -3.79
CA ARG A 1124 -1.64 10.30 -3.27
C ARG A 1124 -2.87 10.66 -2.44
N SER A 1125 -2.98 11.93 -2.08
CA SER A 1125 -4.08 12.56 -1.34
C SER A 1125 -4.49 13.87 -2.03
N THR A 1126 -5.64 14.44 -1.70
CA THR A 1126 -5.99 15.79 -2.18
C THR A 1126 -5.24 16.92 -1.48
N SER A 1127 -4.41 16.64 -0.47
CA SER A 1127 -3.55 17.63 0.19
C SER A 1127 -2.09 17.56 -0.23
N ASP A 1128 -1.67 16.47 -0.85
CA ASP A 1128 -0.31 16.34 -1.34
C ASP A 1128 -0.06 17.52 -2.30
N ARG A 1129 0.94 18.33 -1.97
CA ARG A 1129 1.43 19.40 -2.84
C ARG A 1129 2.92 19.24 -2.93
N GLY A 1130 3.42 19.24 -4.14
CA GLY A 1130 4.84 19.06 -4.37
C GLY A 1130 5.29 19.67 -5.67
N LEU A 1131 6.58 19.49 -5.92
CA LEU A 1131 7.19 19.87 -7.16
C LEU A 1131 7.62 18.62 -7.91
N VAL A 1132 7.17 18.49 -9.16
CA VAL A 1132 7.75 17.55 -10.10
C VAL A 1132 8.77 18.28 -10.95
N ALA A 1133 10.02 17.86 -10.87
CA ALA A 1133 11.10 18.35 -11.71
C ALA A 1133 11.40 17.33 -12.81
N VAL A 1134 11.03 17.62 -14.05
CA VAL A 1134 11.45 16.82 -15.20
C VAL A 1134 12.65 17.51 -15.84
N LEU A 1135 13.86 17.03 -15.56
CA LEU A 1135 15.11 17.67 -16.00
C LEU A 1135 15.44 17.38 -17.48
N ASP A 1136 14.42 17.34 -18.34
CA ASP A 1136 14.53 17.09 -19.77
C ASP A 1136 14.14 18.34 -20.58
N PRO A 1137 15.11 19.17 -21.02
CA PRO A 1137 14.80 20.41 -21.73
C PRO A 1137 14.10 20.17 -23.08
N ARG A 1138 14.11 18.93 -23.60
CA ARG A 1138 13.49 18.58 -24.89
C ARG A 1138 11.96 18.65 -24.87
N LEU A 1139 11.33 18.78 -23.71
CA LEU A 1139 9.88 18.93 -23.57
C LEU A 1139 9.36 20.33 -23.98
N LEU A 1140 10.25 21.32 -24.04
CA LEU A 1140 9.89 22.72 -24.30
C LEU A 1140 9.93 23.04 -25.80
N LYS A 1141 8.97 23.84 -26.28
CA LYS A 1141 8.82 24.20 -27.70
C LYS A 1141 9.90 25.19 -28.21
N GLY A 1142 10.63 25.85 -27.30
CA GLY A 1142 11.59 26.93 -27.59
C GLY A 1142 13.00 26.70 -27.06
N SER A 1143 13.32 25.50 -26.58
CA SER A 1143 14.68 25.09 -26.22
C SER A 1143 15.53 24.86 -27.47
N SER A 1144 16.86 24.98 -27.34
CA SER A 1144 17.78 24.66 -28.44
C SER A 1144 17.74 23.18 -28.86
N PHE A 1145 17.10 22.33 -28.05
CA PHE A 1145 16.81 20.94 -28.32
C PHE A 1145 15.34 20.67 -27.99
N SER A 1146 14.52 20.26 -28.95
CA SER A 1146 13.11 19.91 -28.70
C SER A 1146 12.79 18.54 -29.26
N TYR A 1147 11.91 17.82 -28.58
CA TYR A 1147 11.17 16.74 -29.21
C TYR A 1147 10.36 17.30 -30.37
N ASN A 1148 10.08 16.44 -31.34
CA ASN A 1148 9.14 16.75 -32.39
C ASN A 1148 7.74 17.03 -31.78
N GLU A 1149 6.86 17.71 -32.52
CA GLU A 1149 5.63 18.24 -31.92
C GLU A 1149 4.65 17.14 -31.42
N PRO A 1150 4.35 16.07 -32.18
CA PRO A 1150 3.46 15.02 -31.66
C PRO A 1150 4.04 14.18 -30.51
N THR A 1151 5.32 13.80 -30.50
CA THR A 1151 5.92 13.15 -29.31
C THR A 1151 5.83 14.09 -28.09
N ARG A 1152 6.16 15.37 -28.28
CA ARG A 1152 6.12 16.37 -27.20
C ARG A 1152 4.71 16.51 -26.64
N ARG A 1153 3.68 16.49 -27.50
CA ARG A 1153 2.27 16.52 -27.09
C ARG A 1153 1.89 15.32 -26.23
N ILE A 1154 2.36 14.12 -26.58
CA ILE A 1154 2.13 12.90 -25.81
C ILE A 1154 2.73 13.03 -24.39
N TYR A 1155 4.00 13.45 -24.28
CA TYR A 1155 4.64 13.64 -22.96
C TYR A 1155 4.04 14.76 -22.13
N MET A 1156 3.74 15.90 -22.77
CA MET A 1156 3.09 17.01 -22.08
C MET A 1156 1.64 16.70 -21.71
N GLY A 1157 0.99 15.76 -22.42
CA GLY A 1157 -0.32 15.21 -22.07
C GLY A 1157 -0.31 14.49 -20.73
N ALA A 1158 0.69 13.63 -20.47
CA ALA A 1158 0.88 12.97 -19.18
C ALA A 1158 1.10 13.96 -18.01
N LEU A 1159 1.62 15.16 -18.32
CA LEU A 1159 1.88 16.23 -17.36
C LEU A 1159 0.79 17.33 -17.39
N ALA A 1160 -0.32 17.12 -18.10
CA ALA A 1160 -1.31 18.16 -18.34
C ALA A 1160 -2.06 18.58 -17.07
N HIS A 1161 -2.18 17.67 -16.10
CA HIS A 1161 -2.90 17.88 -14.84
C HIS A 1161 -2.30 19.01 -13.98
N PHE A 1162 -1.01 19.34 -14.15
CA PHE A 1162 -0.35 20.40 -13.39
C PHE A 1162 -0.83 21.79 -13.81
N GLY A 1163 -1.39 22.54 -12.84
CA GLY A 1163 -1.87 23.90 -13.06
C GLY A 1163 -0.75 24.94 -13.09
N ILE A 1164 0.34 24.71 -12.35
CA ILE A 1164 1.47 25.62 -12.24
C ILE A 1164 2.67 25.02 -12.99
N LYS A 1165 3.25 25.77 -13.93
CA LYS A 1165 4.39 25.35 -14.75
C LYS A 1165 5.45 26.44 -14.77
N THR A 1166 6.71 26.10 -14.52
CA THR A 1166 7.84 27.06 -14.61
C THR A 1166 9.06 26.45 -15.30
N MET A 1167 9.87 27.34 -15.89
CA MET A 1167 11.20 27.03 -16.44
C MET A 1167 12.33 27.62 -15.60
N ALA A 1168 12.03 28.49 -14.64
CA ALA A 1168 13.02 29.20 -13.83
C ALA A 1168 13.35 28.39 -12.57
N MET A 1169 14.64 28.22 -12.29
CA MET A 1169 15.11 27.51 -11.10
C MET A 1169 14.70 28.24 -9.82
N ASP A 1170 14.75 29.57 -9.82
CA ASP A 1170 14.40 30.38 -8.63
C ASP A 1170 12.93 30.24 -8.25
N ASP A 1171 12.02 30.10 -9.23
CA ASP A 1171 10.60 29.82 -8.98
C ASP A 1171 10.42 28.44 -8.34
N ALA A 1172 11.11 27.42 -8.88
CA ALA A 1172 11.03 26.04 -8.38
C ALA A 1172 11.59 25.92 -6.96
N VAL A 1173 12.76 26.50 -6.71
CA VAL A 1173 13.40 26.56 -5.39
C VAL A 1173 12.57 27.42 -4.43
N GLY A 1174 12.02 28.54 -4.89
CA GLY A 1174 11.14 29.41 -4.14
C GLY A 1174 9.87 28.68 -3.70
N PHE A 1175 9.22 27.96 -4.61
CA PHE A 1175 8.06 27.12 -4.33
C PHE A 1175 8.38 26.04 -3.29
N LEU A 1176 9.48 25.30 -3.49
CA LEU A 1176 9.90 24.24 -2.56
C LEU A 1176 10.26 24.80 -1.17
N ARG A 1177 10.95 25.95 -1.10
CA ARG A 1177 11.29 26.63 0.16
C ARG A 1177 10.07 27.18 0.86
N GLN A 1178 9.15 27.80 0.14
CA GLN A 1178 7.88 28.27 0.69
C GLN A 1178 7.10 27.09 1.28
N LYS A 1179 7.08 25.94 0.60
CA LYS A 1179 6.45 24.72 1.11
C LYS A 1179 7.21 24.12 2.29
N ALA A 1180 8.54 24.08 2.25
CA ALA A 1180 9.37 23.62 3.37
C ALA A 1180 9.17 24.49 4.62
N GLN A 1181 9.00 25.81 4.45
CA GLN A 1181 8.71 26.78 5.52
C GLN A 1181 7.26 26.77 6.02
N LEU A 1182 6.32 26.23 5.22
CA LEU A 1182 4.95 25.98 5.65
C LEU A 1182 4.81 24.63 6.37
N ALA A 1183 5.74 23.69 6.12
CA ALA A 1183 5.78 22.37 6.72
C ALA A 1183 6.65 22.30 8.00
N ALA A 1184 7.69 23.14 8.10
CA ALA A 1184 8.51 23.36 9.31
C ALA A 1184 7.89 24.46 10.18
#